data_AF-A0A1M2VT06-F1
#
_entry.id   AF-A0A1M2VT06-F1
#
_cell.length_a   1.000
_cell.length_b   1.000
_cell.length_c   1.000
_cell.angle_alpha   90.00
_cell.angle_beta   90.00
_cell.angle_gamma   90.00
#
_symmetry.space_group_name_H-M   'P 1'
#
loop_
_entity.id
_entity.type
_entity.pdbx_description
1 polymer ?
#
loop_
_entity_poly.entity_id
_entity_poly.type
_entity_poly.pdbx_seq_one_letter_code
_entity_poly.pdbx_strand_id
1 'polypeptide(L)'
;MKAIRYYGPKDLRLEDIPEPVVGPGQVKIKIAWCGICGSDLHMYEHNFLDGPPTATEPHPTTGETLPVGVGHEFSGTIVELGPAVDTSKYAVGQNVAVEPVLTCNKPSCICASINTRNLCPQSAAIGISGGGGGLSEYVVIAQELAHILPENLSLEIGALVEPLAVAWRAVKLSHVKAGDKVLIIGAGPIGVFVLKVAQIFGAAWVGISGRGSKRCALAQQYGASVVYDASTGIDVIAETLKATDGRGADVVIDCAGSQSTLDTALKATRAGGTIMNVAGWTARPAIDMNLMLVKELVLANSLAYAGDHPELIQALADGKFDLDELEALITRRVALEEYLEKGLGALLHEKDQHGMSYKEAMRQSASPSLALGATAIQVGIVYKTCTLDAWWETLAPSHSTYIHKFLINLQKPQVFMADSLPIDVWRDIFEFTCIDGGRTASSLSCVSKAFRTISATYQFRSVRLSRLRDIQKFLTRYDAALATASTAGCDPPRVYHLLLSFLPGETDVTLLDAGCHMRDFHAWRDMKGAWNARCVDLLSRLFVLVGGHLKTLTVLQSPTIPLPFVRCTLPALRELTLLADDRLLVRLPSESVDHSSWVELSNTEFYAARAPLDLTEIAANPPFPALERLHVVDVSGEDVARKRLPWATTFPVWAKLAPRLAVLHFSHADAATLRDMGHLFRTTPLLFPALRTLAVQPAVEGPEGAAAVAALREACARAALGHALSPLRVDCEDVYPATDGNDSAYWPRKLEAEWSKRML
;
A
#
# COMPACT_ATOMS: atom_id res chain seq x y z
N MET A 1 9.26 46.66 -15.70
CA MET A 1 9.41 46.10 -14.35
C MET A 1 10.41 44.97 -14.40
N LYS A 2 11.19 44.79 -13.34
CA LYS A 2 12.14 43.68 -13.23
C LYS A 2 11.42 42.39 -12.83
N ALA A 3 11.84 41.28 -13.42
CA ALA A 3 11.37 39.93 -13.09
C ALA A 3 12.43 38.87 -13.37
N ILE A 4 12.42 37.78 -12.60
CA ILE A 4 13.16 36.56 -12.94
C ILE A 4 12.29 35.72 -13.88
N ARG A 5 12.88 35.28 -14.99
CA ARG A 5 12.23 34.53 -16.07
C ARG A 5 12.92 33.19 -16.28
N TYR A 6 12.13 32.12 -16.36
CA TYR A 6 12.58 30.76 -16.62
C TYR A 6 12.47 30.43 -18.10
N TYR A 7 13.60 30.06 -18.72
CA TYR A 7 13.70 29.68 -20.12
C TYR A 7 13.82 28.16 -20.32
N GLY A 8 14.05 27.43 -19.23
CA GLY A 8 14.32 25.99 -19.24
C GLY A 8 15.40 25.63 -18.21
N PRO A 9 15.77 24.34 -18.14
CA PRO A 9 16.73 23.86 -17.16
C PRO A 9 18.04 24.65 -17.23
N LYS A 10 18.48 25.11 -16.06
CA LYS A 10 19.68 25.91 -15.83
C LYS A 10 19.68 27.30 -16.49
N ASP A 11 18.51 27.80 -16.89
CA ASP A 11 18.37 29.08 -17.57
C ASP A 11 17.29 29.96 -16.90
N LEU A 12 17.71 30.67 -15.85
CA LEU A 12 16.94 31.72 -15.19
C LEU A 12 17.64 33.07 -15.42
N ARG A 13 16.87 34.09 -15.79
CA ARG A 13 17.39 35.41 -16.14
C ARG A 13 16.62 36.52 -15.44
N LEU A 14 17.33 37.55 -14.99
CA LEU A 14 16.72 38.81 -14.58
C LEU A 14 16.51 39.68 -15.82
N GLU A 15 15.27 40.11 -16.04
CA GLU A 15 14.90 40.89 -17.21
C GLU A 15 13.97 42.06 -16.87
N ASP A 16 14.04 43.11 -17.67
CA ASP A 16 13.05 44.17 -17.71
C ASP A 16 11.91 43.79 -18.68
N ILE A 17 10.73 43.52 -18.13
CA ILE A 17 9.52 43.16 -18.86
C ILE A 17 8.44 44.24 -18.72
N PRO A 18 7.44 44.31 -19.61
CA PRO A 18 6.29 45.20 -19.43
C PRO A 18 5.58 44.94 -18.10
N GLU A 19 5.10 46.00 -17.44
CA GLU A 19 4.26 45.85 -16.26
C GLU A 19 2.92 45.20 -16.65
N PRO A 20 2.40 44.21 -15.89
CA PRO A 20 1.16 43.53 -16.21
C PRO A 20 -0.03 44.48 -16.10
N VAL A 21 -1.01 44.30 -16.99
CA VAL A 21 -2.26 45.08 -17.00
C VAL A 21 -3.31 44.35 -16.16
N VAL A 22 -4.02 45.08 -15.30
CA VAL A 22 -5.08 44.49 -14.48
C VAL A 22 -6.34 44.26 -15.33
N GLY A 23 -6.87 43.04 -15.31
CA GLY A 23 -8.12 42.67 -15.98
C GLY A 23 -9.32 42.59 -15.02
N PRO A 24 -10.52 42.26 -15.54
CA PRO A 24 -11.70 42.08 -14.70
C PRO A 24 -11.54 40.94 -13.67
N GLY A 25 -11.98 41.15 -12.43
CA GLY A 25 -11.87 40.22 -11.31
C GLY A 25 -10.46 40.04 -10.77
N GLN A 26 -9.49 40.83 -11.27
CA GLN A 26 -8.08 40.71 -10.90
C GLN A 26 -7.61 41.88 -10.04
N VAL A 27 -6.59 41.64 -9.24
CA VAL A 27 -5.88 42.64 -8.44
C VAL A 27 -4.42 42.68 -8.86
N LYS A 28 -3.83 43.87 -8.93
CA LYS A 28 -2.39 44.04 -9.09
C LYS A 28 -1.77 44.16 -7.70
N ILE A 29 -0.76 43.35 -7.44
CA ILE A 29 -0.03 43.30 -6.18
C ILE A 29 1.40 43.75 -6.46
N LYS A 30 1.86 44.74 -5.70
CA LYS A 30 3.28 45.07 -5.59
C LYS A 30 3.93 44.08 -4.64
N ILE A 31 4.82 43.24 -5.15
CA ILE A 31 5.46 42.21 -4.35
C ILE A 31 6.38 42.87 -3.31
N ALA A 32 6.32 42.37 -2.09
CA ALA A 32 7.23 42.75 -1.02
C ALA A 32 8.28 41.66 -0.78
N TRP A 33 7.83 40.41 -0.68
CA TRP A 33 8.69 39.26 -0.39
C TRP A 33 8.25 38.04 -1.18
N CYS A 34 9.23 37.26 -1.64
CA CYS A 34 9.05 35.95 -2.22
C CYS A 34 10.07 34.99 -1.59
N GLY A 35 9.59 33.87 -1.08
CA GLY A 35 10.39 32.73 -0.64
C GLY A 35 11.05 32.01 -1.83
N ILE A 36 12.02 31.15 -1.51
CA ILE A 36 12.69 30.29 -2.47
C ILE A 36 12.48 28.85 -2.02
N CYS A 37 11.72 28.09 -2.80
CA CYS A 37 11.35 26.73 -2.47
C CYS A 37 12.36 25.72 -3.04
N GLY A 38 12.36 24.51 -2.48
CA GLY A 38 13.10 23.38 -3.08
C GLY A 38 12.61 23.04 -4.49
N SER A 39 11.34 23.27 -4.80
CA SER A 39 10.77 23.11 -6.14
C SER A 39 11.38 24.09 -7.15
N ASP A 40 11.74 25.32 -6.76
CA ASP A 40 12.43 26.27 -7.64
C ASP A 40 13.83 25.75 -8.03
N LEU A 41 14.52 25.10 -7.09
CA LEU A 41 15.81 24.44 -7.35
C LEU A 41 15.63 23.24 -8.30
N HIS A 42 14.64 22.39 -8.04
CA HIS A 42 14.36 21.24 -8.90
C HIS A 42 13.93 21.66 -10.32
N MET A 43 13.13 22.73 -10.44
CA MET A 43 12.78 23.34 -11.72
C MET A 43 14.04 23.78 -12.47
N TYR A 44 14.92 24.50 -11.78
CA TYR A 44 16.19 24.94 -12.35
C TYR A 44 17.09 23.77 -12.76
N GLU A 45 17.20 22.69 -11.97
CA GLU A 45 18.13 21.59 -12.27
C GLU A 45 17.64 20.61 -13.34
N HIS A 46 16.34 20.29 -13.36
CA HIS A 46 15.83 19.09 -14.05
C HIS A 46 14.62 19.30 -14.96
N ASN A 47 14.07 20.53 -15.03
CA ASN A 47 12.71 20.80 -15.49
C ASN A 47 11.68 20.18 -14.54
N PHE A 48 10.81 21.00 -13.95
CA PHE A 48 9.75 20.48 -13.11
C PHE A 48 8.56 20.05 -13.99
N LEU A 49 8.02 18.87 -13.71
CA LEU A 49 6.73 18.32 -14.16
C LEU A 49 6.70 17.63 -15.53
N ASP A 50 6.10 16.44 -15.51
CA ASP A 50 5.45 15.83 -16.67
C ASP A 50 4.28 16.75 -17.10
N GLY A 51 4.54 17.72 -17.98
CA GLY A 51 3.53 18.60 -18.59
C GLY A 51 4.08 19.94 -19.14
N PRO A 52 3.35 20.66 -20.03
CA PRO A 52 3.74 21.99 -20.52
C PRO A 52 3.71 23.03 -19.38
N PRO A 53 4.36 24.21 -19.48
CA PRO A 53 4.76 24.88 -20.71
C PRO A 53 6.16 24.50 -21.19
N THR A 54 6.29 24.32 -22.50
CA THR A 54 7.59 24.27 -23.19
C THR A 54 7.76 25.54 -24.03
N ALA A 55 8.86 25.65 -24.77
CA ALA A 55 9.04 26.75 -25.71
C ALA A 55 8.02 26.74 -26.87
N THR A 56 7.38 25.59 -27.14
CA THR A 56 6.46 25.40 -28.28
C THR A 56 5.05 25.02 -27.88
N GLU A 57 4.85 24.46 -26.69
CA GLU A 57 3.55 24.00 -26.21
C GLU A 57 3.13 24.81 -24.98
N PRO A 58 1.99 25.53 -25.04
CA PRO A 58 1.53 26.30 -23.91
C PRO A 58 0.96 25.40 -22.80
N HIS A 59 1.05 25.85 -21.54
CA HIS A 59 0.39 25.15 -20.44
C HIS A 59 -1.14 25.22 -20.63
N PRO A 60 -1.91 24.13 -20.42
CA PRO A 60 -3.33 24.10 -20.81
C PRO A 60 -4.20 25.09 -20.02
N THR A 61 -3.78 25.44 -18.80
CA THR A 61 -4.49 26.34 -17.88
C THR A 61 -4.08 27.81 -18.02
N THR A 62 -2.78 28.11 -18.15
CA THR A 62 -2.31 29.51 -18.24
C THR A 62 -2.25 29.99 -19.69
N GLY A 63 -2.12 29.09 -20.66
CA GLY A 63 -1.96 29.42 -22.07
C GLY A 63 -0.59 29.99 -22.43
N GLU A 64 0.35 30.03 -21.48
CA GLU A 64 1.69 30.59 -21.67
C GLU A 64 2.69 29.52 -22.14
N THR A 65 3.65 29.92 -22.97
CA THR A 65 4.87 29.15 -23.32
C THR A 65 6.07 29.70 -22.57
N LEU A 66 7.18 28.96 -22.53
CA LEU A 66 8.44 29.52 -22.05
C LEU A 66 8.87 30.72 -22.91
N PRO A 67 9.48 31.77 -22.31
CA PRO A 67 9.78 31.88 -20.89
C PRO A 67 8.57 32.27 -20.03
N VAL A 68 8.57 31.86 -18.76
CA VAL A 68 7.54 32.22 -17.75
C VAL A 68 8.16 32.90 -16.53
N GLY A 69 7.36 33.64 -15.76
CA GLY A 69 7.78 34.19 -14.47
C GLY A 69 7.91 33.09 -13.41
N VAL A 70 8.77 33.30 -12.40
CA VAL A 70 9.00 32.32 -11.32
C VAL A 70 8.75 32.88 -9.92
N GLY A 71 8.66 31.97 -8.95
CA GLY A 71 8.43 32.26 -7.53
C GLY A 71 6.96 32.13 -7.14
N HIS A 72 6.67 31.23 -6.21
CA HIS A 72 5.29 30.87 -5.82
C HIS A 72 4.99 31.10 -4.33
N GLU A 73 5.98 31.50 -3.53
CA GLU A 73 5.83 31.73 -2.09
C GLU A 73 5.85 33.23 -1.76
N PHE A 74 4.79 34.01 -2.08
CA PHE A 74 4.91 35.48 -2.02
C PHE A 74 3.75 36.24 -1.39
N SER A 75 4.08 37.45 -0.95
CA SER A 75 3.17 38.44 -0.38
C SER A 75 3.44 39.83 -0.93
N GLY A 76 2.47 40.71 -0.79
CA GLY A 76 2.62 42.09 -1.22
C GLY A 76 1.44 42.96 -0.86
N THR A 77 1.41 44.15 -1.42
CA THR A 77 0.34 45.12 -1.21
C THR A 77 -0.46 45.31 -2.50
N ILE A 78 -1.78 45.28 -2.41
CA ILE A 78 -2.66 45.60 -3.53
C ILE A 78 -2.46 47.06 -3.94
N VAL A 79 -2.10 47.30 -5.20
CA VAL A 79 -1.87 48.66 -5.75
C VAL A 79 -2.90 49.08 -6.78
N GLU A 80 -3.63 48.13 -7.37
CA GLU A 80 -4.65 48.39 -8.39
C GLU A 80 -5.74 47.33 -8.33
N LEU A 81 -7.00 47.73 -8.50
CA LEU A 81 -8.14 46.82 -8.61
C LEU A 81 -8.67 46.87 -10.04
N GLY A 82 -8.87 45.70 -10.64
CA GLY A 82 -9.54 45.58 -11.91
C GLY A 82 -11.05 45.79 -11.81
N PRO A 83 -11.74 45.96 -12.95
CA PRO A 83 -13.20 45.93 -13.01
C PRO A 83 -13.76 44.64 -12.37
N ALA A 84 -14.98 44.63 -11.83
CA ALA A 84 -15.62 43.42 -11.26
C ALA A 84 -14.90 42.77 -10.05
N VAL A 85 -13.90 43.43 -9.45
CA VAL A 85 -13.40 43.07 -8.11
C VAL A 85 -14.45 43.41 -7.05
N ASP A 86 -14.60 42.55 -6.04
CA ASP A 86 -15.47 42.78 -4.88
C ASP A 86 -14.86 43.83 -3.95
N THR A 87 -15.19 45.09 -4.22
CA THR A 87 -14.74 46.25 -3.43
C THR A 87 -15.28 46.29 -2.00
N SER A 88 -16.22 45.41 -1.62
CA SER A 88 -16.61 45.26 -0.21
C SER A 88 -15.58 44.50 0.62
N LYS A 89 -14.73 43.71 -0.06
CA LYS A 89 -13.68 42.89 0.55
C LYS A 89 -12.27 43.42 0.24
N TYR A 90 -12.03 43.83 -1.00
CA TYR A 90 -10.71 44.20 -1.50
C TYR A 90 -10.56 45.72 -1.71
N ALA A 91 -9.43 46.26 -1.24
CA ALA A 91 -9.07 47.67 -1.36
C ALA A 91 -7.56 47.84 -1.65
N VAL A 92 -7.23 48.91 -2.38
CA VAL A 92 -5.83 49.34 -2.56
C VAL A 92 -5.21 49.66 -1.20
N GLY A 93 -3.97 49.22 -0.99
CA GLY A 93 -3.24 49.36 0.26
C GLY A 93 -3.32 48.16 1.20
N GLN A 94 -4.21 47.18 0.92
CA GLN A 94 -4.26 45.96 1.72
C GLN A 94 -3.06 45.05 1.43
N ASN A 95 -2.50 44.50 2.50
CA ASN A 95 -1.47 43.46 2.42
C ASN A 95 -2.12 42.10 2.21
N VAL A 96 -1.53 41.28 1.35
CA VAL A 96 -2.04 39.96 0.99
C VAL A 96 -0.92 38.94 0.92
N ALA A 97 -1.24 37.70 1.28
CA ALA A 97 -0.51 36.50 0.88
C ALA A 97 -1.22 35.86 -0.31
N VAL A 98 -0.46 35.23 -1.20
CA VAL A 98 -1.03 34.66 -2.44
C VAL A 98 -1.06 33.15 -2.38
N GLU A 99 -2.22 32.58 -2.75
CA GLU A 99 -2.39 31.15 -3.01
C GLU A 99 -2.12 30.89 -4.51
N PRO A 100 -0.94 30.37 -4.90
CA PRO A 100 -0.54 30.30 -6.31
C PRO A 100 -1.24 29.20 -7.13
N VAL A 101 -2.15 28.40 -6.54
CA VAL A 101 -2.79 27.27 -7.24
C VAL A 101 -3.90 27.76 -8.19
N LEU A 102 -3.69 27.54 -9.48
CA LEU A 102 -4.64 27.77 -10.56
C LEU A 102 -5.37 26.46 -10.89
N THR A 103 -6.67 26.55 -11.19
CA THR A 103 -7.49 25.38 -11.58
C THR A 103 -8.32 25.69 -12.82
N CYS A 104 -8.97 24.68 -13.42
CA CYS A 104 -9.83 24.90 -14.58
C CYS A 104 -11.15 25.63 -14.27
N ASN A 105 -11.52 25.78 -12.99
CA ASN A 105 -12.76 26.41 -12.53
C ASN A 105 -14.06 25.83 -13.14
N LYS A 106 -14.03 24.62 -13.70
CA LYS A 106 -15.20 23.96 -14.27
C LYS A 106 -16.07 23.37 -13.16
N PRO A 107 -17.40 23.61 -13.14
CA PRO A 107 -18.30 23.06 -12.11
C PRO A 107 -18.32 21.53 -12.04
N SER A 108 -18.02 20.84 -13.14
CA SER A 108 -17.96 19.37 -13.21
C SER A 108 -16.62 18.77 -12.77
N CYS A 109 -15.60 19.60 -12.49
CA CYS A 109 -14.28 19.15 -12.09
C CYS A 109 -14.20 18.98 -10.57
N ILE A 110 -13.31 18.10 -10.10
CA ILE A 110 -13.05 17.91 -8.67
C ILE A 110 -12.62 19.21 -7.96
N CYS A 111 -12.03 20.16 -8.69
CA CYS A 111 -11.65 21.47 -8.15
C CYS A 111 -12.85 22.40 -7.86
N ALA A 112 -14.08 22.02 -8.21
CA ALA A 112 -15.27 22.77 -7.84
C ALA A 112 -15.45 22.85 -6.31
N SER A 113 -14.87 21.92 -5.56
CA SER A 113 -14.74 22.01 -4.10
C SER A 113 -13.42 22.68 -3.72
N ILE A 114 -13.49 23.64 -2.80
CA ILE A 114 -12.33 24.38 -2.27
C ILE A 114 -11.26 23.45 -1.68
N ASN A 115 -11.68 22.32 -1.10
CA ASN A 115 -10.83 21.35 -0.39
C ASN A 115 -10.05 20.39 -1.31
N THR A 116 -10.36 20.42 -2.62
CA THR A 116 -9.79 19.53 -3.63
C THR A 116 -9.27 20.29 -4.85
N ARG A 117 -9.07 21.62 -4.73
CA ARG A 117 -8.54 22.48 -5.82
C ARG A 117 -7.19 22.02 -6.34
N ASN A 118 -6.28 21.62 -5.44
CA ASN A 118 -4.97 21.04 -5.76
C ASN A 118 -5.01 19.75 -6.58
N LEU A 119 -6.15 19.05 -6.63
CA LEU A 119 -6.33 17.80 -7.37
C LEU A 119 -6.92 18.02 -8.78
N CYS A 120 -6.98 19.27 -9.25
CA CYS A 120 -7.43 19.56 -10.60
C CYS A 120 -6.54 18.87 -11.64
N PRO A 121 -7.08 18.11 -12.61
CA PRO A 121 -6.28 17.54 -13.70
C PRO A 121 -5.63 18.60 -14.61
N GLN A 122 -6.13 19.84 -14.54
CA GLN A 122 -5.55 21.01 -15.19
C GLN A 122 -5.02 22.00 -14.12
N SER A 123 -4.49 21.49 -13.01
CA SER A 123 -3.85 22.35 -12.02
C SER A 123 -2.63 23.04 -12.64
N ALA A 124 -2.45 24.30 -12.32
CA ALA A 124 -1.26 25.10 -12.62
C ALA A 124 -0.81 25.79 -11.34
N ALA A 125 0.41 26.32 -11.33
CA ALA A 125 0.86 27.21 -10.27
C ALA A 125 1.43 28.51 -10.83
N ILE A 126 1.03 29.65 -10.24
CA ILE A 126 1.66 30.95 -10.49
C ILE A 126 3.13 30.85 -10.09
N GLY A 127 4.04 31.32 -10.94
CA GLY A 127 5.48 31.21 -10.70
C GLY A 127 6.08 29.83 -11.03
N ILE A 128 5.31 28.93 -11.65
CA ILE A 128 5.79 27.64 -12.20
C ILE A 128 5.24 27.44 -13.62
N SER A 129 3.92 27.49 -13.78
CA SER A 129 3.20 27.18 -15.02
C SER A 129 2.94 28.41 -15.91
N GLY A 130 3.31 29.62 -15.47
CA GLY A 130 2.87 30.90 -16.04
C GLY A 130 2.04 31.73 -15.05
N GLY A 131 1.38 32.79 -15.51
CA GLY A 131 0.57 33.69 -14.67
C GLY A 131 1.38 34.73 -13.90
N GLY A 132 2.62 34.99 -14.34
CA GLY A 132 3.59 35.81 -13.60
C GLY A 132 4.32 35.01 -12.51
N GLY A 133 4.81 35.68 -11.47
CA GLY A 133 5.51 35.06 -10.35
C GLY A 133 5.99 36.07 -9.31
N GLY A 134 6.23 35.60 -8.09
CA GLY A 134 6.65 36.42 -6.95
C GLY A 134 8.07 36.97 -7.07
N LEU A 135 8.93 36.40 -7.93
CA LEU A 135 10.25 36.97 -8.21
C LEU A 135 10.13 38.07 -9.28
N SER A 136 9.29 39.07 -9.01
CA SER A 136 9.05 40.25 -9.85
C SER A 136 8.59 41.44 -9.01
N GLU A 137 8.59 42.64 -9.57
CA GLU A 137 8.09 43.84 -8.84
C GLU A 137 6.56 43.83 -8.68
N TYR A 138 5.83 43.30 -9.65
CA TYR A 138 4.36 43.25 -9.66
C TYR A 138 3.83 41.96 -10.25
N VAL A 139 2.68 41.51 -9.73
CA VAL A 139 1.90 40.41 -10.29
C VAL A 139 0.42 40.78 -10.36
N VAL A 140 -0.29 40.25 -11.35
CA VAL A 140 -1.75 40.38 -11.49
C VAL A 140 -2.36 39.01 -11.34
N ILE A 141 -3.26 38.85 -10.35
CA ILE A 141 -3.90 37.58 -10.03
C ILE A 141 -5.41 37.76 -9.86
N ALA A 142 -6.16 36.67 -9.98
CA ALA A 142 -7.58 36.66 -9.61
C ALA A 142 -7.72 36.99 -8.11
N GLN A 143 -8.69 37.85 -7.76
CA GLN A 143 -8.87 38.32 -6.38
C GLN A 143 -9.03 37.18 -5.36
N GLU A 144 -9.60 36.04 -5.77
CA GLU A 144 -9.87 34.89 -4.88
C GLU A 144 -8.58 34.20 -4.41
N LEU A 145 -7.47 34.42 -5.10
CA LEU A 145 -6.14 33.92 -4.75
C LEU A 145 -5.37 34.88 -3.83
N ALA A 146 -5.86 36.12 -3.66
CA ALA A 146 -5.31 37.10 -2.74
C ALA A 146 -5.98 36.96 -1.36
N HIS A 147 -5.25 36.43 -0.40
CA HIS A 147 -5.70 36.30 1.00
C HIS A 147 -5.24 37.51 1.80
N ILE A 148 -6.19 38.31 2.29
CA ILE A 148 -5.91 39.52 3.07
C ILE A 148 -5.22 39.14 4.38
N LEU A 149 -4.09 39.78 4.64
CA LEU A 149 -3.34 39.63 5.88
C LEU A 149 -3.90 40.58 6.94
N PRO A 150 -4.23 40.08 8.14
CA PRO A 150 -4.51 40.92 9.29
C PRO A 150 -3.33 41.87 9.61
N GLU A 151 -3.63 43.03 10.19
CA GLU A 151 -2.65 44.10 10.42
C GLU A 151 -1.43 43.68 11.27
N ASN A 152 -1.61 42.69 12.15
CA ASN A 152 -0.55 42.16 12.99
C ASN A 152 0.40 41.19 12.27
N LEU A 153 0.10 40.79 11.04
CA LEU A 153 0.98 39.93 10.24
C LEU A 153 1.83 40.77 9.29
N SER A 154 3.14 40.66 9.40
CA SER A 154 4.06 41.30 8.45
C SER A 154 3.99 40.65 7.07
N LEU A 155 4.40 41.38 6.04
CA LEU A 155 4.50 40.83 4.69
C LEU A 155 5.52 39.67 4.62
N GLU A 156 6.54 39.65 5.48
CA GLU A 156 7.49 38.54 5.54
C GLU A 156 6.84 37.25 6.02
N ILE A 157 6.03 37.32 7.09
CA ILE A 157 5.19 36.20 7.51
C ILE A 157 4.18 35.85 6.42
N GLY A 158 3.66 36.85 5.71
CA GLY A 158 2.81 36.66 4.53
C GLY A 158 3.44 35.75 3.47
N ALA A 159 4.74 35.91 3.19
CA ALA A 159 5.44 35.04 2.22
C ALA A 159 5.65 33.61 2.74
N LEU A 160 5.69 33.43 4.07
CA LEU A 160 5.73 32.10 4.71
C LEU A 160 4.37 31.38 4.73
N VAL A 161 3.26 32.05 4.40
CA VAL A 161 1.92 31.45 4.42
C VAL A 161 1.82 30.26 3.47
N GLU A 162 2.41 30.34 2.27
CA GLU A 162 2.38 29.26 1.29
C GLU A 162 3.04 27.98 1.81
N PRO A 163 4.32 27.99 2.26
CA PRO A 163 4.96 26.78 2.75
C PRO A 163 4.38 26.32 4.10
N LEU A 164 3.87 27.23 4.93
CA LEU A 164 3.12 26.86 6.13
C LEU A 164 1.79 26.18 5.79
N ALA A 165 1.11 26.55 4.70
CA ALA A 165 -0.12 25.90 4.27
C ALA A 165 0.12 24.46 3.82
N VAL A 166 1.28 24.18 3.20
CA VAL A 166 1.72 22.80 2.90
C VAL A 166 1.83 21.97 4.19
N ALA A 167 2.51 22.52 5.21
CA ALA A 167 2.65 21.87 6.51
C ALA A 167 1.30 21.71 7.23
N TRP A 168 0.46 22.76 7.23
CA TRP A 168 -0.88 22.79 7.82
C TRP A 168 -1.75 21.66 7.27
N ARG A 169 -1.83 21.55 5.94
CA ARG A 169 -2.58 20.49 5.27
C ARG A 169 -2.02 19.11 5.59
N ALA A 170 -0.71 18.92 5.54
CA ALA A 170 -0.10 17.62 5.80
C ALA A 170 -0.43 17.10 7.20
N VAL A 171 -0.29 17.94 8.23
CA VAL A 171 -0.65 17.57 9.61
C VAL A 171 -2.14 17.30 9.72
N LYS A 172 -3.00 18.15 9.14
CA LYS A 172 -4.46 17.97 9.16
C LYS A 172 -4.91 16.66 8.50
N LEU A 173 -4.36 16.33 7.33
CA LEU A 173 -4.67 15.08 6.60
C LEU A 173 -4.05 13.84 7.24
N SER A 174 -2.99 14.00 8.05
CA SER A 174 -2.41 12.89 8.80
C SER A 174 -3.23 12.51 10.03
N HIS A 175 -4.25 13.32 10.36
CA HIS A 175 -5.13 13.15 11.51
C HIS A 175 -4.41 13.17 12.86
N VAL A 176 -3.35 13.98 12.99
CA VAL A 176 -2.72 14.27 14.28
C VAL A 176 -3.75 14.83 15.25
N LYS A 177 -3.76 14.28 16.47
CA LYS A 177 -4.64 14.65 17.57
C LYS A 177 -3.84 15.03 18.80
N ALA A 178 -4.53 15.72 19.71
CA ALA A 178 -4.01 15.99 21.03
C ALA A 178 -3.54 14.69 21.71
N GLY A 179 -2.27 14.65 22.14
CA GLY A 179 -1.67 13.48 22.77
C GLY A 179 -0.85 12.58 21.87
N ASP A 180 -0.93 12.73 20.54
CA ASP A 180 -0.17 11.90 19.60
C ASP A 180 1.34 12.17 19.69
N LYS A 181 2.12 11.12 19.42
CA LYS A 181 3.58 11.17 19.23
C LYS A 181 3.87 11.21 17.73
N VAL A 182 4.45 12.31 17.26
CA VAL A 182 4.73 12.53 15.83
C VAL A 182 6.23 12.41 15.58
N LEU A 183 6.63 11.65 14.55
CA LEU A 183 8.01 11.65 14.03
C LEU A 183 8.05 12.35 12.68
N ILE A 184 8.95 13.29 12.50
CA ILE A 184 9.19 13.98 11.23
C ILE A 184 10.52 13.47 10.66
N ILE A 185 10.54 13.10 9.39
CA ILE A 185 11.75 12.67 8.70
C ILE A 185 12.11 13.74 7.66
N GLY A 186 13.21 14.45 7.91
CA GLY A 186 13.69 15.58 7.12
C GLY A 186 13.65 16.89 7.90
N ALA A 187 14.78 17.33 8.45
CA ALA A 187 14.92 18.63 9.14
C ALA A 187 15.14 19.83 8.18
N GLY A 188 14.55 19.78 6.98
CA GLY A 188 14.51 20.94 6.08
C GLY A 188 13.43 21.96 6.47
N PRO A 189 13.24 23.04 5.71
CA PRO A 189 12.23 24.07 6.00
C PRO A 189 10.83 23.49 6.24
N ILE A 190 10.35 22.62 5.33
CA ILE A 190 9.03 21.95 5.47
C ILE A 190 8.95 21.13 6.75
N GLY A 191 10.00 20.38 7.12
CA GLY A 191 9.99 19.58 8.35
C GLY A 191 9.90 20.44 9.61
N VAL A 192 10.54 21.60 9.63
CA VAL A 192 10.46 22.54 10.76
C VAL A 192 9.08 23.22 10.81
N PHE A 193 8.47 23.53 9.67
CA PHE A 193 7.08 23.99 9.64
C PHE A 193 6.10 22.92 10.13
N VAL A 194 6.27 21.67 9.69
CA VAL A 194 5.48 20.52 10.17
C VAL A 194 5.65 20.33 11.69
N LEU A 195 6.84 20.52 12.24
CA LEU A 195 7.08 20.48 13.69
C LEU A 195 6.18 21.50 14.42
N LYS A 196 6.17 22.76 13.97
CA LYS A 196 5.34 23.80 14.58
C LYS A 196 3.85 23.53 14.45
N VAL A 197 3.42 23.11 13.26
CA VAL A 197 2.00 22.79 13.03
C VAL A 197 1.58 21.58 13.88
N ALA A 198 2.39 20.53 13.98
CA ALA A 198 2.06 19.36 14.80
C ALA A 198 1.89 19.72 16.29
N GLN A 199 2.73 20.63 16.82
CA GLN A 199 2.58 21.15 18.18
C GLN A 199 1.26 21.91 18.36
N ILE A 200 0.87 22.74 17.39
CA ILE A 200 -0.40 23.49 17.42
C ILE A 200 -1.61 22.56 17.39
N PHE A 201 -1.51 21.45 16.66
CA PHE A 201 -2.54 20.39 16.63
C PHE A 201 -2.55 19.51 17.89
N GLY A 202 -1.64 19.77 18.85
CA GLY A 202 -1.65 19.17 20.18
C GLY A 202 -0.80 17.91 20.33
N ALA A 203 0.12 17.62 19.39
CA ALA A 203 1.06 16.51 19.56
C ALA A 203 1.80 16.64 20.89
N ALA A 204 1.77 15.59 21.71
CA ALA A 204 2.40 15.58 23.03
C ALA A 204 3.92 15.36 22.95
N TRP A 205 4.39 14.80 21.83
CA TRP A 205 5.79 14.59 21.54
C TRP A 205 6.02 14.74 20.04
N VAL A 206 7.06 15.48 19.65
CA VAL A 206 7.47 15.60 18.26
C VAL A 206 8.96 15.35 18.13
N GLY A 207 9.32 14.21 17.56
CA GLY A 207 10.70 13.88 17.16
C GLY A 207 10.96 14.31 15.73
N ILE A 208 12.19 14.72 15.41
CA ILE A 208 12.58 15.07 14.04
C ILE A 208 13.95 14.48 13.69
N SER A 209 14.02 13.81 12.55
CA SER A 209 15.25 13.25 12.00
C SER A 209 15.75 14.09 10.85
N GLY A 210 17.06 14.36 10.80
CA GLY A 210 17.68 15.17 9.75
C GLY A 210 19.12 14.77 9.47
N ARG A 211 19.70 15.39 8.45
CA ARG A 211 21.15 15.32 8.19
C ARG A 211 21.69 16.75 8.30
N GLY A 212 22.82 16.88 8.98
CA GLY A 212 23.51 18.16 9.15
C GLY A 212 23.21 18.82 10.49
N SER A 213 24.28 19.15 11.21
CA SER A 213 24.23 19.64 12.58
C SER A 213 23.45 20.95 12.74
N LYS A 214 23.54 21.88 11.76
CA LYS A 214 22.83 23.16 11.83
C LYS A 214 21.31 23.01 11.71
N ARG A 215 20.83 22.21 10.75
CA ARG A 215 19.41 21.93 10.55
C ARG A 215 18.79 21.23 11.76
N CYS A 216 19.56 20.32 12.36
CA CYS A 216 19.17 19.64 13.60
C CYS A 216 19.13 20.62 14.79
N ALA A 217 20.12 21.51 14.92
CA ALA A 217 20.15 22.54 15.96
C ALA A 217 18.94 23.48 15.84
N LEU A 218 18.60 23.89 14.62
CA LEU A 218 17.42 24.71 14.34
C LEU A 218 16.15 24.02 14.85
N ALA A 219 15.92 22.76 14.47
CA ALA A 219 14.74 22.03 14.93
C ALA A 219 14.66 21.89 16.47
N GLN A 220 15.80 21.77 17.14
CA GLN A 220 15.87 21.77 18.60
C GLN A 220 15.44 23.12 19.19
N GLN A 221 15.89 24.24 18.61
CA GLN A 221 15.50 25.58 19.02
C GLN A 221 13.99 25.81 18.87
N TYR A 222 13.38 25.22 17.84
CA TYR A 222 11.93 25.32 17.59
C TYR A 222 11.09 24.33 18.41
N GLY A 223 11.67 23.69 19.42
CA GLY A 223 10.93 22.93 20.42
C GLY A 223 10.68 21.46 20.04
N ALA A 224 11.47 20.89 19.13
CA ALA A 224 11.46 19.44 18.95
C ALA A 224 11.73 18.74 20.30
N SER A 225 10.91 17.74 20.62
CA SER A 225 11.09 16.93 21.84
C SER A 225 12.39 16.14 21.79
N VAL A 226 12.79 15.73 20.58
CA VAL A 226 14.10 15.13 20.31
C VAL A 226 14.49 15.37 18.85
N VAL A 227 15.79 15.53 18.62
CA VAL A 227 16.36 15.63 17.27
C VAL A 227 17.32 14.47 17.04
N TYR A 228 17.12 13.75 15.94
CA TYR A 228 18.00 12.66 15.51
C TYR A 228 18.87 13.12 14.34
N ASP A 229 20.17 13.28 14.58
CA ASP A 229 21.12 13.51 13.48
C ASP A 229 21.49 12.18 12.83
N ALA A 230 20.79 11.83 11.76
CA ALA A 230 21.00 10.60 11.01
C ALA A 230 22.41 10.49 10.39
N SER A 231 23.18 11.59 10.33
CA SER A 231 24.58 11.55 9.85
C SER A 231 25.54 10.91 10.85
N THR A 232 25.15 10.78 12.11
CA THR A 232 25.96 10.17 13.18
C THR A 232 25.90 8.65 13.20
N GLY A 233 25.05 8.04 12.37
CA GLY A 233 24.77 6.60 12.39
C GLY A 233 23.78 6.17 13.48
N ILE A 234 23.09 7.12 14.12
CA ILE A 234 22.01 6.85 15.09
C ILE A 234 20.88 6.03 14.46
N ASP A 235 20.39 5.02 15.17
CA ASP A 235 19.22 4.25 14.77
C ASP A 235 17.94 5.01 15.14
N VAL A 236 17.45 5.81 14.18
CA VAL A 236 16.23 6.63 14.32
C VAL A 236 15.01 5.77 14.70
N ILE A 237 14.94 4.52 14.22
CA ILE A 237 13.82 3.61 14.49
C ILE A 237 13.89 3.19 15.96
N ALA A 238 15.04 2.70 16.41
CA ALA A 238 15.23 2.24 17.79
C ALA A 238 15.00 3.37 18.81
N GLU A 239 15.54 4.56 18.57
CA GLU A 239 15.35 5.69 19.47
C GLU A 239 13.91 6.21 19.45
N THR A 240 13.23 6.19 18.29
CA THR A 240 11.79 6.49 18.24
C THR A 240 10.99 5.48 19.03
N LEU A 241 11.24 4.17 18.86
CA LEU A 241 10.56 3.14 19.63
C LEU A 241 10.77 3.35 21.13
N LYS A 242 12.00 3.64 21.56
CA LYS A 242 12.33 3.95 22.96
C LYS A 242 11.58 5.17 23.50
N ALA A 243 11.52 6.28 22.75
CA ALA A 243 10.78 7.49 23.13
C ALA A 243 9.25 7.30 23.10
N THR A 244 8.77 6.28 22.38
CA THR A 244 7.35 5.96 22.20
C THR A 244 6.89 4.72 22.98
N ASP A 245 7.63 4.34 24.03
CA ASP A 245 7.30 3.21 24.93
C ASP A 245 7.22 1.87 24.18
N GLY A 246 8.08 1.70 23.19
CA GLY A 246 8.16 0.53 22.31
C GLY A 246 7.07 0.46 21.24
N ARG A 247 6.14 1.42 21.18
CA ARG A 247 4.98 1.35 20.27
C ARG A 247 5.27 1.86 18.86
N GLY A 248 6.15 2.84 18.71
CA GLY A 248 6.31 3.64 17.49
C GLY A 248 5.51 4.94 17.55
N ALA A 249 5.79 5.87 16.63
CA ALA A 249 5.07 7.13 16.51
C ALA A 249 3.64 6.92 16.00
N ASP A 250 2.66 7.64 16.54
CA ASP A 250 1.27 7.64 16.08
C ASP A 250 1.17 8.07 14.61
N VAL A 251 1.95 9.09 14.26
CA VAL A 251 2.08 9.63 12.90
C VAL A 251 3.56 9.82 12.56
N VAL A 252 3.96 9.38 11.37
CA VAL A 252 5.26 9.71 10.78
C VAL A 252 5.05 10.58 9.54
N ILE A 253 5.73 11.72 9.45
CA ILE A 253 5.62 12.65 8.31
C ILE A 253 6.96 12.70 7.57
N ASP A 254 7.00 12.21 6.33
CA ASP A 254 8.20 12.23 5.48
C ASP A 254 8.24 13.50 4.63
N CYS A 255 9.22 14.35 4.94
CA CYS A 255 9.51 15.62 4.27
C CYS A 255 10.82 15.57 3.47
N ALA A 256 11.45 14.40 3.33
CA ALA A 256 12.74 14.21 2.67
C ALA A 256 12.67 13.38 1.38
N GLY A 257 11.77 12.39 1.29
CA GLY A 257 11.42 11.73 0.03
C GLY A 257 12.51 10.83 -0.56
N SER A 258 12.90 9.77 0.15
CA SER A 258 13.88 8.79 -0.32
C SER A 258 13.59 7.39 0.20
N GLN A 259 14.12 6.35 -0.44
CA GLN A 259 13.87 4.96 -0.01
C GLN A 259 14.20 4.74 1.48
N SER A 260 15.30 5.32 1.96
CA SER A 260 15.70 5.17 3.37
C SER A 260 14.76 5.88 4.35
N THR A 261 14.17 7.00 3.96
CA THR A 261 13.22 7.75 4.80
C THR A 261 11.88 7.02 4.86
N LEU A 262 11.44 6.42 3.75
CA LEU A 262 10.26 5.55 3.72
C LEU A 262 10.46 4.27 4.55
N ASP A 263 11.60 3.59 4.42
CA ASP A 263 11.91 2.40 5.23
C ASP A 263 11.89 2.72 6.72
N THR A 264 12.42 3.89 7.09
CA THR A 264 12.39 4.41 8.46
C THR A 264 10.95 4.68 8.89
N ALA A 265 10.14 5.34 8.07
CA ALA A 265 8.74 5.63 8.37
C ALA A 265 7.93 4.35 8.61
N LEU A 266 8.03 3.36 7.71
CA LEU A 266 7.36 2.07 7.84
C LEU A 266 7.67 1.36 9.16
N LYS A 267 8.93 1.42 9.59
CA LYS A 267 9.39 0.73 10.82
C LYS A 267 9.10 1.54 12.08
N ALA A 268 9.23 2.86 12.04
CA ALA A 268 9.07 3.75 13.19
C ALA A 268 7.61 4.11 13.53
N THR A 269 6.68 3.99 12.58
CA THR A 269 5.24 4.21 12.83
C THR A 269 4.68 3.12 13.74
N ARG A 270 3.73 3.38 14.63
CA ARG A 270 3.08 2.32 15.40
C ARG A 270 2.14 1.46 14.54
N ALA A 271 1.74 0.30 15.06
CA ALA A 271 0.61 -0.43 14.47
C ALA A 271 -0.68 0.42 14.49
N GLY A 272 -1.44 0.43 13.39
CA GLY A 272 -2.59 1.29 13.12
C GLY A 272 -2.25 2.77 12.99
N GLY A 273 -0.98 3.12 12.77
CA GLY A 273 -0.51 4.50 12.64
C GLY A 273 -0.47 5.00 11.19
N THR A 274 -0.25 6.30 11.03
CA THR A 274 -0.26 6.97 9.73
C THR A 274 1.14 7.38 9.30
N ILE A 275 1.49 7.12 8.05
CA ILE A 275 2.63 7.71 7.36
C ILE A 275 2.08 8.75 6.39
N MET A 276 2.52 10.00 6.52
CA MET A 276 2.17 11.09 5.62
C MET A 276 3.38 11.46 4.76
N ASN A 277 3.31 11.18 3.46
CA ASN A 277 4.29 11.67 2.51
C ASN A 277 3.95 13.11 2.09
N VAL A 278 4.91 14.02 2.30
CA VAL A 278 4.86 15.42 1.86
C VAL A 278 5.95 15.69 0.81
N ALA A 279 6.94 14.81 0.72
CA ALA A 279 8.07 14.97 -0.17
C ALA A 279 7.75 14.59 -1.62
N GLY A 280 8.43 15.26 -2.55
CA GLY A 280 8.55 14.82 -3.94
C GLY A 280 9.58 13.69 -4.08
N TRP A 281 9.39 12.81 -5.05
CA TRP A 281 10.24 11.65 -5.31
C TRP A 281 10.75 11.65 -6.75
N THR A 282 12.04 11.39 -6.94
CA THR A 282 12.67 11.29 -8.27
C THR A 282 12.80 9.86 -8.77
N ALA A 283 12.56 8.87 -7.91
CA ALA A 283 12.60 7.45 -8.22
C ALA A 283 11.37 6.75 -7.65
N ARG A 284 10.96 5.65 -8.29
CA ARG A 284 9.86 4.82 -7.78
C ARG A 284 10.29 4.12 -6.48
N PRO A 285 9.56 4.29 -5.37
CA PRO A 285 9.91 3.62 -4.11
C PRO A 285 9.55 2.12 -4.14
N ALA A 286 10.35 1.31 -3.48
CA ALA A 286 9.97 -0.04 -3.06
C ALA A 286 9.24 0.05 -1.71
N ILE A 287 8.10 -0.63 -1.59
CA ILE A 287 7.28 -0.58 -0.36
C ILE A 287 7.15 -1.98 0.20
N ASP A 288 7.49 -2.15 1.49
CA ASP A 288 7.23 -3.38 2.22
C ASP A 288 5.74 -3.47 2.59
N MET A 289 4.95 -3.96 1.63
CA MET A 289 3.51 -4.14 1.81
C MET A 289 3.15 -5.13 2.93
N ASN A 290 4.05 -6.08 3.25
CA ASN A 290 3.82 -7.00 4.37
C ASN A 290 3.97 -6.27 5.70
N LEU A 291 4.98 -5.41 5.84
CA LEU A 291 5.14 -4.58 7.04
C LEU A 291 3.97 -3.60 7.20
N MET A 292 3.51 -2.98 6.10
CA MET A 292 2.31 -2.15 6.11
C MET A 292 1.08 -2.93 6.55
N LEU A 293 0.87 -4.14 6.02
CA LEU A 293 -0.26 -4.99 6.35
C LEU A 293 -0.24 -5.43 7.82
N VAL A 294 0.88 -5.97 8.30
CA VAL A 294 1.02 -6.48 9.68
C VAL A 294 0.82 -5.38 10.72
N LYS A 295 1.19 -4.14 10.37
CA LYS A 295 1.00 -2.97 11.23
C LYS A 295 -0.25 -2.17 10.87
N GLU A 296 -1.09 -2.63 9.94
CA GLU A 296 -2.25 -1.87 9.43
C GLU A 296 -1.94 -0.38 9.19
N LEU A 297 -0.79 -0.11 8.56
CA LEU A 297 -0.32 1.26 8.34
C LEU A 297 -1.16 1.94 7.27
N VAL A 298 -1.49 3.21 7.52
CA VAL A 298 -2.06 4.10 6.51
C VAL A 298 -0.92 4.88 5.88
N LEU A 299 -0.63 4.66 4.60
CA LEU A 299 0.23 5.56 3.83
C LEU A 299 -0.65 6.56 3.08
N ALA A 300 -0.55 7.83 3.45
CA ALA A 300 -1.27 8.95 2.87
C ALA A 300 -0.31 9.95 2.24
N ASN A 301 -0.83 10.83 1.38
CA ASN A 301 -0.07 11.86 0.68
C ASN A 301 -0.74 13.22 0.86
N SER A 302 0.08 14.26 0.98
CA SER A 302 -0.37 15.65 0.93
C SER A 302 0.32 16.37 -0.21
N LEU A 303 -0.47 16.90 -1.16
CA LEU A 303 0.01 17.71 -2.27
C LEU A 303 -0.40 19.17 -2.04
N ALA A 304 0.56 20.07 -1.94
CA ALA A 304 0.33 21.51 -1.77
C ALA A 304 -0.70 21.81 -0.65
N TYR A 305 -1.74 22.57 -0.97
CA TYR A 305 -2.87 22.94 -0.10
C TYR A 305 -4.16 23.05 -0.90
N ALA A 306 -5.32 23.00 -0.24
CA ALA A 306 -6.60 23.31 -0.86
C ALA A 306 -7.59 23.80 0.19
N GLY A 307 -7.81 25.12 0.21
CA GLY A 307 -8.72 25.75 1.17
C GLY A 307 -8.13 25.96 2.57
N ASP A 308 -6.83 25.70 2.76
CA ASP A 308 -6.16 25.75 4.06
C ASP A 308 -5.70 27.17 4.46
N HIS A 309 -5.54 28.08 3.50
CA HIS A 309 -5.01 29.44 3.71
C HIS A 309 -5.80 30.27 4.74
N PRO A 310 -7.14 30.38 4.68
CA PRO A 310 -7.89 31.21 5.62
C PRO A 310 -7.76 30.71 7.07
N GLU A 311 -7.80 29.40 7.28
CA GLU A 311 -7.66 28.79 8.61
C GLU A 311 -6.26 29.03 9.19
N LEU A 312 -5.22 28.87 8.37
CA LEU A 312 -3.84 29.13 8.75
C LEU A 312 -3.61 30.62 9.09
N ILE A 313 -4.07 31.54 8.24
CA ILE A 313 -3.92 32.98 8.47
C ILE A 313 -4.62 33.39 9.75
N GLN A 314 -5.81 32.82 10.03
CA GLN A 314 -6.49 33.07 11.29
C GLN A 314 -5.68 32.53 12.48
N ALA A 315 -5.11 31.32 12.39
CA ALA A 315 -4.27 30.76 13.44
C ALA A 315 -3.01 31.62 13.71
N LEU A 316 -2.38 32.16 12.66
CA LEU A 316 -1.28 33.12 12.78
C LEU A 316 -1.74 34.39 13.50
N ALA A 317 -2.87 34.97 13.08
CA ALA A 317 -3.41 36.19 13.65
C ALA A 317 -3.82 36.04 15.13
N ASP A 318 -4.35 34.87 15.49
CA ASP A 318 -4.75 34.51 16.85
C ASP A 318 -3.57 34.18 17.78
N GLY A 319 -2.32 34.28 17.28
CA GLY A 319 -1.13 34.01 18.07
C GLY A 319 -0.92 32.53 18.41
N LYS A 320 -1.44 31.60 17.60
CA LYS A 320 -1.13 30.17 17.75
C LYS A 320 0.33 29.87 17.41
N PHE A 321 0.94 30.73 16.60
CA PHE A 321 2.36 30.73 16.33
C PHE A 321 3.01 31.92 17.04
N ASP A 322 4.22 31.70 17.53
CA ASP A 322 5.11 32.81 17.86
C ASP A 322 5.65 33.41 16.56
N LEU A 323 5.27 34.65 16.28
CA LEU A 323 5.63 35.33 15.03
C LEU A 323 7.12 35.69 14.97
N ASP A 324 7.76 35.95 16.12
CA ASP A 324 9.19 36.24 16.19
C ASP A 324 10.02 34.98 15.90
N GLU A 325 9.55 33.83 16.40
CA GLU A 325 10.11 32.52 16.06
C GLU A 325 9.94 32.21 14.56
N LEU A 326 8.74 32.40 14.00
CA LEU A 326 8.52 32.17 12.56
C LEU A 326 9.39 33.08 11.70
N GLU A 327 9.52 34.35 12.05
CA GLU A 327 10.40 35.28 11.33
C GLU A 327 11.87 34.84 11.42
N ALA A 328 12.29 34.24 12.54
CA ALA A 328 13.66 33.72 12.71
C ALA A 328 13.97 32.51 11.81
N LEU A 329 12.98 31.86 11.20
CA LEU A 329 13.19 30.84 10.15
C LEU A 329 13.71 31.45 8.84
N ILE A 330 13.55 32.76 8.65
CA ILE A 330 14.14 33.50 7.54
C ILE A 330 15.64 33.66 7.82
N THR A 331 16.44 32.82 7.18
CA THR A 331 17.90 32.79 7.38
C THR A 331 18.62 33.87 6.57
N ARG A 332 18.02 34.34 5.47
CA ARG A 332 18.60 35.33 4.56
C ARG A 332 17.52 36.11 3.83
N ARG A 333 17.81 37.40 3.59
CA ARG A 333 17.05 38.30 2.71
C ARG A 333 17.95 38.71 1.55
N VAL A 334 17.45 38.65 0.33
CA VAL A 334 18.22 38.89 -0.89
C VAL A 334 17.41 39.82 -1.79
N ALA A 335 18.05 40.83 -2.38
CA ALA A 335 17.40 41.68 -3.37
C ALA A 335 17.14 40.88 -4.66
N LEU A 336 16.09 41.25 -5.41
CA LEU A 336 15.71 40.55 -6.64
C LEU A 336 16.87 40.45 -7.64
N GLU A 337 17.68 41.50 -7.75
CA GLU A 337 18.84 41.59 -8.63
C GLU A 337 19.94 40.58 -8.29
N GLU A 338 20.01 40.16 -7.03
CA GLU A 338 21.02 39.24 -6.52
C GLU A 338 20.48 37.81 -6.40
N TYR A 339 19.24 37.55 -6.82
CA TYR A 339 18.56 36.26 -6.64
C TYR A 339 19.36 35.08 -7.19
N LEU A 340 19.91 35.19 -8.41
CA LEU A 340 20.60 34.08 -9.07
C LEU A 340 21.87 33.66 -8.30
N GLU A 341 22.66 34.63 -7.85
CA GLU A 341 23.93 34.38 -7.16
C GLU A 341 23.71 34.08 -5.66
N LYS A 342 23.02 34.98 -4.96
CA LYS A 342 22.91 34.99 -3.50
C LYS A 342 21.67 34.29 -2.96
N GLY A 343 20.67 34.05 -3.79
CA GLY A 343 19.47 33.26 -3.47
C GLY A 343 19.62 31.82 -3.92
N LEU A 344 19.33 31.57 -5.20
CA LEU A 344 19.35 30.24 -5.82
C LEU A 344 20.73 29.58 -5.76
N GLY A 345 21.79 30.30 -6.16
CA GLY A 345 23.17 29.80 -6.13
C GLY A 345 23.61 29.39 -4.73
N ALA A 346 23.29 30.19 -3.71
CA ALA A 346 23.60 29.86 -2.32
C ALA A 346 22.90 28.58 -1.85
N LEU A 347 21.65 28.34 -2.24
CA LEU A 347 20.92 27.11 -1.88
C LEU A 347 21.44 25.87 -2.63
N LEU A 348 21.94 26.04 -3.85
CA LEU A 348 22.54 24.95 -4.63
C LEU A 348 23.91 24.53 -4.08
N HIS A 349 24.74 25.48 -3.65
CA HIS A 349 26.15 25.23 -3.32
C HIS A 349 26.47 25.19 -1.82
N GLU A 350 25.63 25.78 -0.96
CA GLU A 350 25.90 25.92 0.48
C GLU A 350 24.89 25.15 1.35
N LYS A 351 24.46 23.96 0.90
CA LYS A 351 23.35 23.18 1.51
C LYS A 351 23.47 22.99 3.03
N ASP A 352 24.68 22.90 3.58
CA ASP A 352 24.94 22.70 5.02
C ASP A 352 25.19 24.00 5.81
N GLN A 353 25.28 25.15 5.13
CA GLN A 353 25.51 26.44 5.80
C GLN A 353 24.23 27.11 6.27
N HIS A 354 23.09 26.77 5.65
CA HIS A 354 21.76 27.29 5.96
C HIS A 354 21.10 26.51 7.12
N GLY A 355 21.20 27.04 8.34
CA GLY A 355 20.58 26.46 9.54
C GLY A 355 20.78 27.28 10.82
N MET A 356 21.09 28.56 10.68
CA MET A 356 21.11 29.55 11.77
C MET A 356 20.15 30.66 11.40
N SER A 357 19.41 31.21 12.36
CA SER A 357 18.54 32.35 12.11
C SER A 357 19.36 33.57 11.66
N TYR A 358 18.78 34.43 10.82
CA TYR A 358 19.43 35.68 10.39
C TYR A 358 19.84 36.55 11.59
N LYS A 359 19.00 36.59 12.64
CA LYS A 359 19.25 37.32 13.89
C LYS A 359 20.49 36.75 14.63
N GLU A 360 20.74 35.45 14.58
CA GLU A 360 21.94 34.82 15.17
C GLU A 360 23.19 35.01 14.30
N ALA A 361 23.08 34.97 12.97
CA ALA A 361 24.20 35.29 12.07
C ALA A 361 24.72 36.72 12.31
N MET A 362 23.79 37.66 12.58
CA MET A 362 24.11 39.04 12.97
C MET A 362 24.71 39.16 14.37
N ARG A 363 24.42 38.23 15.29
CA ARG A 363 25.06 38.17 16.62
C ARG A 363 26.44 37.52 16.59
N GLN A 364 26.67 36.52 15.72
CA GLN A 364 27.95 35.79 15.60
C GLN A 364 29.02 36.55 14.80
N SER A 365 28.66 37.54 13.99
CA SER A 365 29.61 38.46 13.36
C SER A 365 30.30 39.41 14.36
N ALA A 366 29.93 39.35 15.65
CA ALA A 366 30.69 39.88 16.76
C ALA A 366 31.52 38.75 17.42
N SER A 367 32.85 38.84 17.43
CA SER A 367 33.75 37.80 17.99
C SER A 367 34.55 38.30 19.22
N PRO A 368 35.25 37.44 20.00
CA PRO A 368 34.79 36.21 20.68
C PRO A 368 35.47 35.97 22.07
N SER A 369 35.05 34.98 22.88
CA SER A 369 35.99 34.19 23.74
C SER A 369 35.45 32.85 24.32
N LEU A 370 36.14 31.77 23.95
CA LEU A 370 36.72 30.64 24.73
C LEU A 370 35.93 29.55 25.53
N ALA A 371 36.45 28.31 25.32
CA ALA A 371 36.58 27.09 26.18
C ALA A 371 35.42 26.06 26.19
N LEU A 372 35.56 24.79 25.74
CA LEU A 372 36.41 23.61 26.06
C LEU A 372 35.79 22.61 27.09
N GLY A 373 35.36 21.44 26.58
CA GLY A 373 35.71 20.07 27.04
C GLY A 373 35.10 19.44 28.31
N ALA A 374 34.61 18.18 28.20
CA ALA A 374 35.05 17.00 28.99
C ALA A 374 34.14 15.74 28.82
N THR A 375 34.77 14.57 28.94
CA THR A 375 34.30 13.17 28.76
C THR A 375 34.35 12.36 30.09
N ALA A 376 33.64 11.21 30.17
CA ALA A 376 33.99 9.89 30.80
C ALA A 376 32.84 9.22 31.62
N ILE A 377 32.25 8.04 31.29
CA ILE A 377 32.51 6.56 31.51
C ILE A 377 32.48 5.99 32.98
N GLN A 378 31.65 4.95 33.24
CA GLN A 378 31.88 3.59 33.88
C GLN A 378 30.78 3.12 34.89
N VAL A 379 30.05 1.98 34.76
CA VAL A 379 30.27 0.48 34.85
C VAL A 379 29.72 -0.14 36.17
N GLY A 380 29.00 -1.29 36.07
CA GLY A 380 28.74 -2.26 37.16
C GLY A 380 28.10 -3.59 36.67
N ILE A 381 28.57 -4.76 37.12
CA ILE A 381 28.31 -6.13 36.59
C ILE A 381 27.81 -7.12 37.71
N VAL A 382 27.12 -8.21 37.28
CA VAL A 382 26.96 -9.61 37.83
C VAL A 382 25.70 -9.85 38.73
N TYR A 383 24.77 -10.81 38.47
CA TYR A 383 24.86 -12.30 38.55
C TYR A 383 23.82 -13.05 37.68
N LYS A 384 24.17 -14.29 37.29
CA LYS A 384 23.34 -15.28 36.57
C LYS A 384 22.64 -16.23 37.55
N THR A 385 21.31 -16.35 37.44
CA THR A 385 20.51 -17.55 37.79
C THR A 385 19.41 -17.69 36.73
N CYS A 386 19.22 -18.87 36.16
CA CYS A 386 18.23 -19.10 35.11
C CYS A 386 16.81 -19.13 35.72
N THR A 387 16.02 -18.08 35.48
CA THR A 387 14.63 -17.90 35.94
C THR A 387 13.64 -18.04 34.78
N LEU A 388 12.33 -18.05 35.09
CA LEU A 388 11.20 -18.05 34.13
C LEU A 388 11.36 -17.01 32.99
N ASP A 389 12.16 -15.97 33.22
CA ASP A 389 12.52 -14.91 32.29
C ASP A 389 13.30 -15.41 31.07
N ALA A 390 14.12 -16.46 31.22
CA ALA A 390 14.84 -17.09 30.10
C ALA A 390 13.91 -17.85 29.14
N TRP A 391 12.71 -18.24 29.61
CA TRP A 391 11.66 -18.82 28.77
C TRP A 391 10.88 -17.72 28.02
N TRP A 392 10.68 -16.56 28.67
CA TRP A 392 9.95 -15.40 28.15
C TRP A 392 10.68 -14.64 27.03
N GLU A 393 12.01 -14.55 27.07
CA GLU A 393 12.82 -13.92 26.00
C GLU A 393 12.67 -14.60 24.62
N THR A 394 12.20 -15.85 24.60
CA THR A 394 11.99 -16.61 23.35
C THR A 394 10.64 -16.33 22.68
N LEU A 395 9.68 -15.71 23.38
CA LEU A 395 8.31 -15.46 22.92
C LEU A 395 8.02 -13.99 22.56
N ALA A 396 9.00 -13.10 22.67
CA ALA A 396 8.81 -11.67 22.51
C ALA A 396 8.98 -11.12 21.07
N PRO A 397 8.25 -11.66 20.07
CA PRO A 397 7.83 -10.79 18.97
C PRO A 397 6.41 -11.11 18.48
N SER A 398 5.38 -10.53 19.12
CA SER A 398 4.12 -10.01 18.52
C SER A 398 2.91 -10.08 19.47
N HIS A 399 2.14 -8.99 19.42
CA HIS A 399 0.96 -8.49 20.16
C HIS A 399 0.08 -9.37 21.08
N SER A 400 -0.20 -8.86 22.29
CA SER A 400 -1.57 -8.55 22.80
C SER A 400 -1.49 -7.78 24.14
N THR A 401 -1.92 -6.52 24.12
CA THR A 401 -1.94 -5.61 25.28
C THR A 401 -3.10 -5.87 26.25
N TYR A 402 -4.00 -6.80 25.92
CA TYR A 402 -5.22 -7.05 26.70
C TYR A 402 -4.95 -7.92 27.95
N ILE A 403 -4.06 -8.91 27.83
CA ILE A 403 -3.61 -9.76 28.95
C ILE A 403 -2.70 -8.97 29.91
N HIS A 404 -1.91 -8.03 29.39
CA HIS A 404 -1.00 -7.23 30.21
C HIS A 404 -1.74 -6.21 31.11
N LYS A 405 -2.83 -5.61 30.62
CA LYS A 405 -3.68 -4.71 31.42
C LYS A 405 -4.52 -5.44 32.48
N PHE A 406 -4.93 -6.68 32.22
CA PHE A 406 -5.65 -7.51 33.20
C PHE A 406 -4.75 -7.90 34.39
N LEU A 407 -3.46 -8.17 34.15
CA LEU A 407 -2.50 -8.61 35.17
C LEU A 407 -1.84 -7.47 35.95
N ILE A 408 -1.68 -6.28 35.36
CA ILE A 408 -1.12 -5.11 36.05
C ILE A 408 -2.06 -4.57 37.16
N ASN A 409 -3.37 -4.78 37.05
CA ASN A 409 -4.33 -4.43 38.11
C ASN A 409 -4.32 -5.39 39.33
N LEU A 410 -3.53 -6.47 39.30
CA LEU A 410 -3.34 -7.40 40.42
C LEU A 410 -1.96 -7.20 41.06
N GLN A 411 -1.74 -6.02 41.65
CA GLN A 411 -0.56 -5.76 42.47
C GLN A 411 -0.59 -6.61 43.75
N LYS A 412 0.12 -7.74 43.78
CA LYS A 412 0.90 -8.26 44.93
C LYS A 412 1.70 -9.52 44.56
N PRO A 413 2.85 -9.77 45.20
CA PRO A 413 3.72 -10.90 44.88
C PRO A 413 3.11 -12.19 45.44
N GLN A 414 2.48 -12.98 44.58
CA GLN A 414 2.20 -14.39 44.86
C GLN A 414 2.63 -15.24 43.67
N VAL A 415 3.32 -16.34 43.99
CA VAL A 415 3.77 -17.35 43.04
C VAL A 415 2.53 -18.08 42.50
N PHE A 416 2.09 -17.71 41.31
CA PHE A 416 1.01 -18.43 40.64
C PHE A 416 1.56 -19.69 39.97
N MET A 417 1.03 -20.85 40.35
CA MET A 417 1.18 -22.08 39.59
C MET A 417 0.41 -21.91 38.27
N ALA A 418 1.02 -22.29 37.13
CA ALA A 418 0.43 -22.13 35.79
C ALA A 418 -0.97 -22.76 35.60
N ASP A 419 -1.45 -23.54 36.57
CA ASP A 419 -2.77 -24.18 36.56
C ASP A 419 -3.92 -23.27 37.08
N SER A 420 -3.67 -21.99 37.37
CA SER A 420 -4.63 -21.09 38.04
C SER A 420 -4.96 -19.78 37.31
N LEU A 421 -4.66 -19.71 36.00
CA LEU A 421 -5.00 -18.56 35.17
C LEU A 421 -6.52 -18.47 34.86
N PRO A 422 -7.10 -17.25 34.71
CA PRO A 422 -8.49 -17.05 34.33
C PRO A 422 -8.82 -17.52 32.90
N ILE A 423 -10.01 -18.05 32.67
CA ILE A 423 -10.47 -18.65 31.39
C ILE A 423 -10.36 -17.70 30.19
N ASP A 424 -10.44 -16.39 30.42
CA ASP A 424 -10.39 -15.36 29.39
C ASP A 424 -8.98 -15.17 28.83
N VAL A 425 -7.97 -15.27 29.70
CA VAL A 425 -6.54 -15.23 29.33
C VAL A 425 -6.16 -16.50 28.57
N TRP A 426 -6.76 -17.64 28.95
CA TRP A 426 -6.58 -18.90 28.25
C TRP A 426 -7.13 -18.89 26.82
N ARG A 427 -8.26 -18.22 26.59
CA ARG A 427 -8.86 -18.03 25.26
C ARG A 427 -7.97 -17.19 24.35
N ASP A 428 -7.36 -16.13 24.86
CA ASP A 428 -6.51 -15.24 24.06
C ASP A 428 -5.18 -15.95 23.68
N ILE A 429 -4.62 -16.78 24.57
CA ILE A 429 -3.44 -17.61 24.23
C ILE A 429 -3.83 -18.70 23.21
N PHE A 430 -5.05 -19.24 23.29
CA PHE A 430 -5.58 -20.22 22.35
C PHE A 430 -5.73 -19.66 20.93
N GLU A 431 -6.23 -18.42 20.81
CA GLU A 431 -6.29 -17.69 19.52
C GLU A 431 -4.89 -17.50 18.93
N PHE A 432 -3.91 -17.12 19.76
CA PHE A 432 -2.53 -16.92 19.33
C PHE A 432 -1.85 -18.21 18.81
N THR A 433 -2.17 -19.36 19.42
CA THR A 433 -1.66 -20.68 19.00
C THR A 433 -2.16 -21.17 17.64
N CYS A 434 -3.24 -20.60 17.11
CA CYS A 434 -3.78 -20.97 15.79
C CYS A 434 -3.07 -20.27 14.63
N ILE A 435 -2.33 -19.19 14.89
CA ILE A 435 -1.81 -18.27 13.85
C ILE A 435 -0.34 -18.56 13.49
N ASP A 436 0.43 -19.16 14.41
CA ASP A 436 1.87 -19.43 14.23
C ASP A 436 2.19 -20.83 13.65
N GLY A 437 1.16 -21.52 13.17
CA GLY A 437 1.24 -22.89 12.70
C GLY A 437 1.54 -23.89 13.83
N GLY A 438 1.25 -23.57 15.09
CA GLY A 438 1.25 -24.43 16.28
C GLY A 438 2.56 -24.48 17.11
N ARG A 439 3.60 -23.69 16.80
CA ARG A 439 4.91 -23.81 17.48
C ARG A 439 4.80 -23.44 18.96
N THR A 440 3.97 -22.44 19.25
CA THR A 440 3.63 -21.99 20.60
C THR A 440 2.86 -23.07 21.36
N ALA A 441 1.95 -23.80 20.69
CA ALA A 441 1.20 -24.91 21.30
C ALA A 441 2.09 -26.10 21.72
N SER A 442 3.14 -26.40 20.96
CA SER A 442 4.11 -27.45 21.30
C SER A 442 5.05 -27.06 22.44
N SER A 443 5.23 -25.76 22.67
CA SER A 443 6.10 -25.25 23.74
C SER A 443 5.33 -25.15 25.06
N LEU A 444 4.06 -24.71 25.02
CA LEU A 444 3.15 -24.62 26.17
C LEU A 444 2.65 -25.97 26.68
N SER A 445 2.47 -26.96 25.79
CA SER A 445 2.07 -28.32 26.15
C SER A 445 3.13 -29.09 26.94
N CYS A 446 4.38 -28.61 26.99
CA CYS A 446 5.47 -29.19 27.79
C CYS A 446 5.50 -28.66 29.23
N VAL A 447 4.97 -27.46 29.49
CA VAL A 447 5.14 -26.72 30.77
C VAL A 447 3.88 -26.55 31.62
N SER A 448 2.66 -26.71 31.08
CA SER A 448 1.41 -26.50 31.84
C SER A 448 0.43 -27.68 31.75
N LYS A 449 -0.19 -28.05 32.89
CA LYS A 449 -1.21 -29.12 32.96
C LYS A 449 -2.58 -28.58 32.55
N ALA A 450 -2.91 -27.34 32.93
CA ALA A 450 -4.12 -26.63 32.49
C ALA A 450 -4.12 -26.29 30.97
N PHE A 451 -2.98 -25.92 30.36
CA PHE A 451 -2.91 -25.67 28.91
C PHE A 451 -3.26 -26.92 28.13
N ARG A 452 -2.76 -28.09 28.57
CA ARG A 452 -3.09 -29.40 27.98
C ARG A 452 -4.58 -29.75 28.05
N THR A 453 -5.32 -29.23 29.03
CA THR A 453 -6.77 -29.45 29.18
C THR A 453 -7.60 -28.47 28.33
N ILE A 454 -7.11 -27.24 28.14
CA ILE A 454 -7.78 -26.17 27.38
C ILE A 454 -7.51 -26.30 25.87
N SER A 455 -6.32 -26.78 25.52
CA SER A 455 -5.90 -27.13 24.16
C SER A 455 -6.63 -28.30 23.55
N ALA A 456 -7.29 -29.11 24.36
CA ALA A 456 -8.02 -30.28 23.88
C ALA A 456 -9.15 -29.89 22.89
N THR A 457 -9.43 -28.59 22.72
CA THR A 457 -10.56 -27.98 22.01
C THR A 457 -10.20 -27.25 20.68
N TYR A 458 -8.93 -27.24 20.22
CA TYR A 458 -8.40 -26.39 19.10
C TYR A 458 -9.08 -26.55 17.71
N GLN A 459 -9.98 -25.65 17.32
CA GLN A 459 -10.64 -25.66 16.00
C GLN A 459 -9.82 -24.97 14.89
N PHE A 460 -9.21 -25.75 13.98
CA PHE A 460 -8.48 -25.25 12.79
C PHE A 460 -9.41 -24.72 11.68
N ARG A 461 -10.17 -23.64 11.89
CA ARG A 461 -11.24 -23.28 10.93
C ARG A 461 -10.79 -22.94 9.52
N SER A 462 -9.66 -22.25 9.36
CA SER A 462 -9.16 -21.82 8.04
C SER A 462 -7.64 -21.98 7.94
N VAL A 463 -7.13 -22.52 6.83
CA VAL A 463 -5.73 -22.95 6.68
C VAL A 463 -5.18 -22.55 5.29
N ARG A 464 -3.99 -21.94 5.23
CA ARG A 464 -3.23 -21.67 4.00
C ARG A 464 -1.94 -22.52 3.99
N LEU A 465 -1.66 -23.21 2.87
CA LEU A 465 -0.47 -24.04 2.69
C LEU A 465 0.15 -23.79 1.31
N SER A 466 1.43 -23.40 1.29
CA SER A 466 2.14 -23.08 0.04
C SER A 466 3.33 -24.00 -0.30
N ARG A 467 3.78 -24.83 0.66
CA ARG A 467 4.95 -25.73 0.49
C ARG A 467 4.66 -27.11 1.03
N LEU A 468 5.23 -28.16 0.43
CA LEU A 468 5.04 -29.53 0.92
C LEU A 468 5.54 -29.69 2.37
N ARG A 469 6.62 -29.00 2.74
CA ARG A 469 7.11 -28.98 4.14
C ARG A 469 6.10 -28.41 5.14
N ASP A 470 5.27 -27.46 4.71
CA ASP A 470 4.29 -26.81 5.58
C ASP A 470 3.05 -27.70 5.73
N ILE A 471 2.64 -28.41 4.67
CA ILE A 471 1.60 -29.44 4.72
C ILE A 471 2.00 -30.57 5.68
N GLN A 472 3.22 -31.09 5.59
CA GLN A 472 3.72 -32.13 6.49
C GLN A 472 3.68 -31.68 7.96
N LYS A 473 4.11 -30.44 8.26
CA LYS A 473 4.07 -29.88 9.61
C LYS A 473 2.64 -29.72 10.11
N PHE A 474 1.73 -29.25 9.27
CA PHE A 474 0.31 -29.12 9.60
C PHE A 474 -0.29 -30.47 9.96
N LEU A 475 -0.12 -31.49 9.10
CA LEU A 475 -0.66 -32.82 9.31
C LEU A 475 -0.19 -33.43 10.63
N THR A 476 1.11 -33.36 10.91
CA THR A 476 1.71 -33.87 12.16
C THR A 476 1.04 -33.26 13.40
N ARG A 477 0.73 -31.97 13.35
CA ARG A 477 0.07 -31.25 14.47
C ARG A 477 -1.42 -31.58 14.55
N TYR A 478 -2.07 -31.72 13.40
CA TYR A 478 -3.48 -32.09 13.32
C TYR A 478 -3.74 -33.49 13.90
N ASP A 479 -2.85 -34.45 13.62
CA ASP A 479 -2.92 -35.81 14.20
C ASP A 479 -2.79 -35.80 15.71
N ALA A 480 -1.84 -35.01 16.23
CA ALA A 480 -1.64 -34.86 17.67
C ALA A 480 -2.90 -34.25 18.32
N ALA A 481 -3.54 -33.29 17.65
CA ALA A 481 -4.79 -32.69 18.11
C ALA A 481 -5.96 -33.70 18.07
N LEU A 482 -6.08 -34.51 17.03
CA LEU A 482 -7.09 -35.58 16.93
C LEU A 482 -6.93 -36.64 18.03
N ALA A 483 -5.71 -37.11 18.27
CA ALA A 483 -5.42 -38.08 19.31
C ALA A 483 -5.74 -37.52 20.71
N THR A 484 -5.43 -36.24 20.93
CA THR A 484 -5.78 -35.53 22.17
C THR A 484 -7.29 -35.45 22.35
N ALA A 485 -8.03 -35.06 21.31
CA ALA A 485 -9.48 -34.93 21.37
C ALA A 485 -10.20 -36.27 21.65
N SER A 486 -9.74 -37.34 20.99
CA SER A 486 -10.23 -38.71 21.21
C SER A 486 -10.01 -39.17 22.65
N THR A 487 -8.81 -38.92 23.20
CA THR A 487 -8.47 -39.32 24.57
C THR A 487 -9.22 -38.50 25.63
N ALA A 488 -9.50 -37.22 25.34
CA ALA A 488 -10.19 -36.30 26.24
C ALA A 488 -11.73 -36.33 26.12
N GLY A 489 -12.29 -37.08 25.16
CA GLY A 489 -13.74 -37.17 24.95
C GLY A 489 -14.38 -35.87 24.44
N CYS A 490 -13.61 -35.02 23.75
CA CYS A 490 -14.05 -33.74 23.22
C CYS A 490 -14.12 -33.74 21.68
N ASP A 491 -14.81 -32.75 21.12
CA ASP A 491 -15.01 -32.67 19.67
C ASP A 491 -13.66 -32.53 18.93
N PRO A 492 -13.43 -33.34 17.88
CA PRO A 492 -12.19 -33.25 17.12
C PRO A 492 -12.09 -31.91 16.39
N PRO A 493 -10.86 -31.43 16.19
CA PRO A 493 -10.62 -30.19 15.46
C PRO A 493 -11.14 -30.28 14.02
N ARG A 494 -11.59 -29.16 13.43
CA ARG A 494 -12.19 -29.12 12.09
C ARG A 494 -11.63 -27.99 11.23
N VAL A 495 -11.38 -28.29 9.95
CA VAL A 495 -11.04 -27.32 8.89
C VAL A 495 -12.23 -27.10 7.97
N TYR A 496 -12.63 -25.83 7.83
CA TYR A 496 -13.72 -25.38 6.97
C TYR A 496 -13.22 -24.70 5.70
N HIS A 497 -12.06 -24.06 5.74
CA HIS A 497 -11.54 -23.27 4.63
C HIS A 497 -10.07 -23.65 4.36
N LEU A 498 -9.74 -24.10 3.15
CA LEU A 498 -8.37 -24.45 2.76
C LEU A 498 -7.92 -23.67 1.50
N LEU A 499 -6.78 -22.99 1.60
CA LEU A 499 -6.06 -22.39 0.47
C LEU A 499 -4.76 -23.15 0.21
N LEU A 500 -4.61 -23.69 -0.99
CA LEU A 500 -3.36 -24.25 -1.51
C LEU A 500 -2.76 -23.27 -2.51
N SER A 501 -1.57 -22.73 -2.24
CA SER A 501 -0.90 -21.75 -3.12
C SER A 501 0.46 -22.24 -3.60
N PHE A 502 0.51 -22.75 -4.83
CA PHE A 502 1.70 -23.26 -5.50
C PHE A 502 2.14 -22.29 -6.61
N LEU A 503 2.65 -21.13 -6.20
CA LEU A 503 3.12 -20.06 -7.08
C LEU A 503 4.66 -20.02 -7.15
N PRO A 504 5.26 -19.50 -8.24
CA PRO A 504 6.72 -19.40 -8.38
C PRO A 504 7.32 -18.57 -7.24
N GLY A 505 8.42 -19.05 -6.66
CA GLY A 505 9.07 -18.39 -5.51
C GLY A 505 8.44 -18.68 -4.14
N GLU A 506 7.18 -19.14 -4.09
CA GLU A 506 6.53 -19.55 -2.83
C GLU A 506 6.67 -21.05 -2.56
N THR A 507 6.49 -21.88 -3.59
CA THR A 507 6.57 -23.34 -3.49
C THR A 507 8.00 -23.86 -3.35
N ASP A 508 8.15 -25.09 -2.88
CA ASP A 508 9.41 -25.80 -2.74
C ASP A 508 9.78 -26.68 -3.97
N VAL A 509 9.13 -26.47 -5.12
CA VAL A 509 9.43 -27.14 -6.39
C VAL A 509 10.41 -26.32 -7.24
N THR A 510 11.43 -26.99 -7.78
CA THR A 510 12.39 -26.38 -8.71
C THR A 510 11.83 -26.40 -10.14
N LEU A 511 11.82 -25.23 -10.80
CA LEU A 511 11.41 -25.10 -12.20
C LEU A 511 12.59 -25.40 -13.15
N LEU A 512 12.29 -26.00 -14.30
CA LEU A 512 13.28 -26.27 -15.34
C LEU A 512 13.40 -25.04 -16.25
N ASP A 513 14.63 -24.58 -16.48
CA ASP A 513 14.92 -23.43 -17.35
C ASP A 513 14.90 -23.84 -18.84
N ALA A 514 14.50 -22.92 -19.72
CA ALA A 514 14.26 -23.17 -21.15
C ALA A 514 15.53 -23.53 -21.95
N GLY A 515 16.72 -23.42 -21.34
CA GLY A 515 18.03 -23.74 -21.93
C GLY A 515 18.74 -24.97 -21.33
N CYS A 516 18.05 -25.84 -20.57
CA CYS A 516 18.72 -26.93 -19.85
C CYS A 516 19.31 -28.01 -20.79
N HIS A 517 20.49 -28.55 -20.44
CA HIS A 517 21.12 -29.67 -21.15
C HIS A 517 20.42 -31.01 -20.82
N MET A 518 20.47 -32.00 -21.71
CA MET A 518 19.86 -33.34 -21.52
C MET A 518 20.27 -34.07 -20.22
N ARG A 519 21.44 -33.79 -19.65
CA ARG A 519 21.86 -34.33 -18.33
C ARG A 519 21.14 -33.65 -17.17
N ASP A 520 20.91 -32.34 -17.26
CA ASP A 520 20.19 -31.55 -16.27
C ASP A 520 18.69 -31.91 -16.27
N PHE A 521 18.17 -32.30 -17.44
CA PHE A 521 16.81 -32.79 -17.60
C PHE A 521 16.53 -34.08 -16.80
N HIS A 522 17.40 -35.09 -16.87
CA HIS A 522 17.20 -36.34 -16.11
C HIS A 522 17.26 -36.11 -14.60
N ALA A 523 18.21 -35.30 -14.12
CA ALA A 523 18.33 -34.94 -12.71
C ALA A 523 17.10 -34.15 -12.22
N TRP A 524 16.64 -33.19 -13.03
CA TRP A 524 15.41 -32.46 -12.74
C TRP A 524 14.18 -33.37 -12.73
N ARG A 525 14.06 -34.29 -13.69
CA ARG A 525 12.97 -35.26 -13.79
C ARG A 525 12.88 -36.11 -12.52
N ASP A 526 13.99 -36.64 -12.04
CA ASP A 526 14.01 -37.51 -10.85
C ASP A 526 13.64 -36.71 -9.58
N MET A 527 14.14 -35.47 -9.44
CA MET A 527 13.76 -34.54 -8.36
C MET A 527 12.27 -34.18 -8.41
N LYS A 528 11.74 -33.84 -9.60
CA LYS A 528 10.31 -33.51 -9.79
C LYS A 528 9.43 -34.73 -9.53
N GLY A 529 9.89 -35.93 -9.89
CA GLY A 529 9.23 -37.19 -9.55
C GLY A 529 9.11 -37.41 -8.05
N ALA A 530 10.21 -37.23 -7.31
CA ALA A 530 10.21 -37.33 -5.86
C ALA A 530 9.30 -36.26 -5.20
N TRP A 531 9.32 -35.03 -5.72
CA TRP A 531 8.43 -33.97 -5.26
C TRP A 531 6.95 -34.30 -5.51
N ASN A 532 6.61 -34.81 -6.70
CA ASN A 532 5.24 -35.23 -7.04
C ASN A 532 4.74 -36.34 -6.13
N ALA A 533 5.55 -37.38 -5.89
CA ALA A 533 5.19 -38.48 -5.00
C ALA A 533 4.87 -37.96 -3.59
N ARG A 534 5.72 -37.07 -3.04
CA ARG A 534 5.45 -36.41 -1.75
C ARG A 534 4.20 -35.54 -1.77
N CYS A 535 3.97 -34.80 -2.85
CA CYS A 535 2.79 -33.95 -2.98
C CYS A 535 1.51 -34.79 -2.95
N VAL A 536 1.46 -35.90 -3.68
CA VAL A 536 0.33 -36.84 -3.67
C VAL A 536 0.09 -37.41 -2.29
N ASP A 537 1.13 -37.92 -1.63
CA ASP A 537 1.02 -38.50 -0.29
C ASP A 537 0.42 -37.50 0.72
N LEU A 538 1.02 -36.30 0.78
CA LEU A 538 0.64 -35.27 1.74
C LEU A 538 -0.77 -34.73 1.49
N LEU A 539 -1.12 -34.43 0.24
CA LEU A 539 -2.44 -33.89 -0.09
C LEU A 539 -3.53 -34.95 0.01
N SER A 540 -3.27 -36.20 -0.37
CA SER A 540 -4.25 -37.30 -0.19
C SER A 540 -4.61 -37.41 1.29
N ARG A 541 -3.60 -37.40 2.15
CA ARG A 541 -3.79 -37.46 3.60
C ARG A 541 -4.53 -36.26 4.14
N LEU A 542 -4.14 -35.05 3.71
CA LEU A 542 -4.81 -33.81 4.11
C LEU A 542 -6.30 -33.85 3.78
N PHE A 543 -6.65 -34.21 2.54
CA PHE A 543 -8.04 -34.26 2.09
C PHE A 543 -8.86 -35.31 2.82
N VAL A 544 -8.29 -36.48 3.15
CA VAL A 544 -8.96 -37.48 3.99
C VAL A 544 -9.29 -36.90 5.38
N LEU A 545 -8.37 -36.15 5.98
CA LEU A 545 -8.54 -35.59 7.32
C LEU A 545 -9.56 -34.45 7.38
N VAL A 546 -9.59 -33.58 6.36
CA VAL A 546 -10.43 -32.37 6.37
C VAL A 546 -11.74 -32.52 5.61
N GLY A 547 -11.84 -33.49 4.70
CA GLY A 547 -12.90 -33.57 3.70
C GLY A 547 -14.32 -33.67 4.26
N GLY A 548 -14.48 -34.27 5.45
CA GLY A 548 -15.78 -34.37 6.13
C GLY A 548 -16.38 -33.04 6.57
N HIS A 549 -15.57 -31.97 6.63
CA HIS A 549 -16.00 -30.66 7.14
C HIS A 549 -15.62 -29.49 6.22
N LEU A 550 -14.65 -29.66 5.34
CA LEU A 550 -14.16 -28.61 4.43
C LEU A 550 -15.29 -28.03 3.60
N LYS A 551 -15.52 -26.71 3.70
CA LYS A 551 -16.56 -25.95 2.99
C LYS A 551 -16.04 -25.21 1.78
N THR A 552 -14.82 -24.65 1.85
CA THR A 552 -14.22 -23.94 0.72
C THR A 552 -12.80 -24.43 0.45
N LEU A 553 -12.47 -24.57 -0.82
CA LEU A 553 -11.13 -24.90 -1.30
C LEU A 553 -10.74 -23.91 -2.39
N THR A 554 -9.58 -23.27 -2.24
CA THR A 554 -8.97 -22.45 -3.28
C THR A 554 -7.62 -23.06 -3.65
N VAL A 555 -7.41 -23.29 -4.94
CA VAL A 555 -6.15 -23.82 -5.49
C VAL A 555 -5.57 -22.78 -6.43
N LEU A 556 -4.50 -22.13 -5.98
CA LEU A 556 -3.71 -21.20 -6.79
C LEU A 556 -2.50 -21.96 -7.32
N GLN A 557 -2.47 -22.21 -8.62
CA GLN A 557 -1.33 -22.86 -9.26
C GLN A 557 -0.86 -22.08 -10.47
N SER A 558 0.46 -22.00 -10.63
CA SER A 558 1.05 -21.48 -11.86
C SER A 558 0.98 -22.51 -12.98
N PRO A 559 0.68 -22.12 -14.23
CA PRO A 559 0.82 -23.01 -15.39
C PRO A 559 2.22 -23.61 -15.55
N THR A 560 3.25 -22.95 -15.02
CA THR A 560 4.64 -23.45 -15.04
C THR A 560 4.91 -24.55 -14.00
N ILE A 561 4.00 -24.75 -13.03
CA ILE A 561 4.10 -25.75 -11.96
C ILE A 561 2.96 -26.77 -12.12
N PRO A 562 3.10 -27.81 -12.96
CA PRO A 562 2.08 -28.85 -13.06
C PRO A 562 2.01 -29.64 -11.75
N LEU A 563 0.85 -29.60 -11.11
CA LEU A 563 0.56 -30.38 -9.90
C LEU A 563 0.16 -31.83 -10.26
N PRO A 564 0.51 -32.79 -9.39
CA PRO A 564 0.10 -34.17 -9.59
C PRO A 564 -1.39 -34.36 -9.31
N PHE A 565 -2.04 -35.34 -9.97
CA PHE A 565 -3.40 -35.72 -9.62
C PHE A 565 -3.45 -36.35 -8.21
N VAL A 566 -4.40 -35.88 -7.40
CA VAL A 566 -4.63 -36.35 -6.03
C VAL A 566 -6.06 -36.86 -5.91
N ARG A 567 -6.22 -38.18 -5.76
CA ARG A 567 -7.53 -38.78 -5.53
C ARG A 567 -8.05 -38.32 -4.18
N CYS A 568 -9.20 -37.64 -4.18
CA CYS A 568 -9.83 -37.14 -2.97
C CYS A 568 -11.36 -37.24 -3.04
N THR A 569 -11.99 -37.18 -1.87
CA THR A 569 -13.45 -37.08 -1.71
C THR A 569 -13.70 -36.04 -0.64
N LEU A 570 -14.34 -34.93 -1.01
CA LEU A 570 -14.60 -33.78 -0.14
C LEU A 570 -16.11 -33.60 0.00
N PRO A 571 -16.80 -34.46 0.79
CA PRO A 571 -18.25 -34.53 0.85
C PRO A 571 -18.91 -33.25 1.39
N ALA A 572 -18.18 -32.43 2.14
CA ALA A 572 -18.70 -31.20 2.72
C ALA A 572 -18.45 -29.94 1.86
N LEU A 573 -17.66 -30.06 0.78
CA LEU A 573 -17.19 -28.92 -0.01
C LEU A 573 -18.38 -28.23 -0.70
N ARG A 574 -18.48 -26.91 -0.53
CA ARG A 574 -19.55 -26.07 -1.10
C ARG A 574 -19.05 -25.12 -2.17
N GLU A 575 -17.82 -24.63 -2.03
CA GLU A 575 -17.20 -23.72 -2.99
C GLU A 575 -15.79 -24.17 -3.35
N LEU A 576 -15.46 -24.12 -4.64
CA LEU A 576 -14.15 -24.43 -5.18
C LEU A 576 -13.70 -23.31 -6.11
N THR A 577 -12.48 -22.80 -5.90
CA THR A 577 -11.84 -21.82 -6.79
C THR A 577 -10.56 -22.40 -7.37
N LEU A 578 -10.42 -22.35 -8.69
CA LEU A 578 -9.28 -22.85 -9.45
C LEU A 578 -8.65 -21.73 -10.28
N LEU A 579 -7.34 -21.52 -10.12
CA LEU A 579 -6.56 -20.70 -11.03
C LEU A 579 -5.95 -21.59 -12.12
N ALA A 580 -6.25 -21.29 -13.38
CA ALA A 580 -5.66 -21.85 -14.60
C ALA A 580 -5.92 -23.32 -14.92
N ASP A 581 -6.02 -24.21 -13.92
CA ASP A 581 -5.83 -25.65 -14.13
C ASP A 581 -6.57 -26.49 -13.04
N ASP A 582 -6.99 -27.71 -13.39
CA ASP A 582 -7.78 -28.64 -12.57
C ASP A 582 -7.11 -30.02 -12.39
N ARG A 583 -5.88 -30.22 -12.91
CA ARG A 583 -5.15 -31.49 -12.91
C ARG A 583 -4.90 -32.09 -11.52
N LEU A 584 -4.91 -31.25 -10.49
CA LEU A 584 -4.85 -31.71 -9.10
C LEU A 584 -6.07 -32.59 -8.73
N LEU A 585 -7.24 -32.30 -9.30
CA LEU A 585 -8.54 -32.86 -8.92
C LEU A 585 -9.20 -33.69 -10.04
N VAL A 586 -8.84 -33.46 -11.30
CA VAL A 586 -9.43 -34.12 -12.47
C VAL A 586 -8.34 -34.76 -13.31
N ARG A 587 -8.59 -36.00 -13.74
CA ARG A 587 -7.74 -36.71 -14.69
C ARG A 587 -8.58 -37.23 -15.85
N LEU A 588 -8.29 -36.77 -17.05
CA LEU A 588 -8.93 -37.28 -18.27
C LEU A 588 -8.34 -38.65 -18.66
N PRO A 589 -9.17 -39.59 -19.16
CA PRO A 589 -8.68 -40.81 -19.81
C PRO A 589 -7.80 -40.44 -21.01
N SER A 590 -6.62 -41.05 -21.14
CA SER A 590 -5.71 -40.71 -22.23
C SER A 590 -6.16 -41.35 -23.54
N GLU A 591 -6.93 -40.61 -24.33
CA GLU A 591 -7.03 -40.85 -25.76
C GLU A 591 -6.58 -39.55 -26.43
N SER A 592 -5.39 -39.55 -27.06
CA SER A 592 -4.83 -38.49 -27.92
C SER A 592 -4.08 -37.28 -27.32
N VAL A 593 -3.21 -37.47 -26.31
CA VAL A 593 -2.16 -36.46 -26.06
C VAL A 593 -1.03 -36.66 -27.07
N ASP A 594 -0.82 -35.68 -27.97
CA ASP A 594 0.29 -35.67 -28.91
C ASP A 594 1.64 -35.65 -28.17
N HIS A 595 2.38 -36.76 -28.27
CA HIS A 595 3.67 -36.97 -27.62
C HIS A 595 4.82 -36.14 -28.23
N SER A 596 4.55 -35.29 -29.23
CA SER A 596 5.57 -34.51 -29.94
C SER A 596 6.02 -33.23 -29.21
N SER A 597 5.30 -32.79 -28.17
CA SER A 597 5.70 -31.62 -27.38
C SER A 597 6.68 -32.02 -26.27
N TRP A 598 7.94 -31.59 -26.43
CA TRP A 598 9.12 -31.90 -25.59
C TRP A 598 9.04 -31.48 -24.11
N VAL A 599 7.85 -31.18 -23.57
CA VAL A 599 7.62 -30.69 -22.19
C VAL A 599 6.66 -31.57 -21.40
N GLU A 600 5.90 -32.47 -22.03
CA GLU A 600 5.03 -33.41 -21.30
C GLU A 600 5.67 -34.81 -21.24
N LEU A 601 6.58 -34.95 -20.27
CA LEU A 601 6.97 -36.27 -19.77
C LEU A 601 5.71 -37.09 -19.50
N SER A 602 5.64 -38.25 -20.14
CA SER A 602 4.47 -39.12 -20.16
C SER A 602 3.87 -39.30 -18.76
N ASN A 603 2.59 -38.93 -18.65
CA ASN A 603 1.75 -39.06 -17.45
C ASN A 603 1.57 -40.52 -16.94
N THR A 604 2.27 -41.49 -17.53
CA THR A 604 2.24 -42.92 -17.20
C THR A 604 3.24 -43.32 -16.12
N GLU A 605 4.39 -42.64 -15.98
CA GLU A 605 5.44 -43.06 -15.03
C GLU A 605 5.35 -42.39 -13.65
N PHE A 606 4.69 -41.23 -13.54
CA PHE A 606 4.76 -40.39 -12.32
C PHE A 606 3.54 -40.45 -11.39
N TYR A 607 2.45 -41.10 -11.80
CA TYR A 607 1.22 -41.23 -11.01
C TYR A 607 0.89 -42.70 -10.78
N ALA A 608 1.13 -43.20 -9.57
CA ALA A 608 0.80 -44.58 -9.19
C ALA A 608 -0.72 -44.92 -9.20
N ALA A 609 -1.58 -44.05 -9.74
CA ALA A 609 -2.97 -44.38 -10.07
C ALA A 609 -3.03 -44.92 -11.51
N ARG A 610 -3.01 -46.25 -11.66
CA ARG A 610 -3.05 -46.93 -12.96
C ARG A 610 -4.41 -46.95 -13.67
N ALA A 611 -5.47 -46.37 -13.10
CA ALA A 611 -6.80 -46.43 -13.72
C ALA A 611 -7.33 -45.03 -14.07
N PRO A 612 -7.86 -44.81 -15.29
CA PRO A 612 -8.74 -43.67 -15.56
C PRO A 612 -9.92 -43.70 -14.59
N LEU A 613 -10.46 -42.52 -14.30
CA LEU A 613 -11.65 -42.36 -13.47
C LEU A 613 -12.79 -43.22 -14.03
N ASP A 614 -13.23 -44.25 -13.29
CA ASP A 614 -14.46 -44.97 -13.63
C ASP A 614 -15.64 -44.01 -13.43
N LEU A 615 -16.12 -43.46 -14.55
CA LEU A 615 -17.17 -42.46 -14.55
C LEU A 615 -18.52 -43.04 -14.08
N THR A 616 -18.68 -44.35 -14.05
CA THR A 616 -19.85 -45.04 -13.49
C THR A 616 -19.74 -45.10 -11.98
N GLU A 617 -18.57 -45.46 -11.46
CA GLU A 617 -18.27 -45.43 -10.01
C GLU A 617 -18.39 -44.01 -9.44
N ILE A 618 -17.86 -43.01 -10.16
CA ILE A 618 -17.93 -41.60 -9.76
C ILE A 618 -19.35 -41.07 -9.78
N ALA A 619 -20.16 -41.46 -10.78
CA ALA A 619 -21.56 -41.06 -10.81
C ALA A 619 -22.35 -41.67 -9.63
N ALA A 620 -22.00 -42.89 -9.20
CA ALA A 620 -22.60 -43.53 -8.04
C ALA A 620 -22.13 -42.91 -6.71
N ASN A 621 -20.85 -42.52 -6.62
CA ASN A 621 -20.22 -41.92 -5.44
C ASN A 621 -19.43 -40.66 -5.82
N PRO A 622 -20.10 -39.53 -6.05
CA PRO A 622 -19.46 -38.30 -6.51
C PRO A 622 -18.47 -37.78 -5.46
N PRO A 623 -17.21 -37.44 -5.84
CA PRO A 623 -16.21 -36.87 -4.94
C PRO A 623 -16.61 -35.55 -4.28
N PHE A 624 -17.43 -34.73 -4.94
CA PHE A 624 -17.86 -33.41 -4.47
C PHE A 624 -19.40 -33.30 -4.45
N PRO A 625 -20.09 -34.17 -3.69
CA PRO A 625 -21.56 -34.31 -3.72
C PRO A 625 -22.29 -33.03 -3.27
N ALA A 626 -21.63 -32.18 -2.49
CA ALA A 626 -22.20 -30.97 -1.91
C ALA A 626 -21.75 -29.67 -2.61
N LEU A 627 -20.90 -29.76 -3.64
CA LEU A 627 -20.31 -28.60 -4.30
C LEU A 627 -21.39 -27.84 -5.08
N GLU A 628 -21.57 -26.57 -4.73
CA GLU A 628 -22.61 -25.70 -5.29
C GLU A 628 -22.02 -24.59 -6.17
N ARG A 629 -20.77 -24.18 -5.91
CA ARG A 629 -20.10 -23.08 -6.64
C ARG A 629 -18.71 -23.49 -7.11
N LEU A 630 -18.47 -23.34 -8.41
CA LEU A 630 -17.15 -23.52 -9.02
C LEU A 630 -16.74 -22.21 -9.68
N HIS A 631 -15.61 -21.64 -9.24
CA HIS A 631 -15.01 -20.45 -9.82
C HIS A 631 -13.70 -20.83 -10.50
N VAL A 632 -13.60 -20.51 -11.78
CA VAL A 632 -12.42 -20.74 -12.60
C VAL A 632 -11.88 -19.39 -13.04
N VAL A 633 -10.59 -19.20 -12.87
CA VAL A 633 -9.88 -18.04 -13.40
C VAL A 633 -8.95 -18.50 -14.50
N ASP A 634 -9.24 -18.08 -15.73
CA ASP A 634 -8.43 -18.37 -16.92
C ASP A 634 -7.23 -17.41 -16.94
N VAL A 635 -6.11 -17.83 -17.52
CA VAL A 635 -4.87 -17.03 -17.61
C VAL A 635 -4.37 -17.10 -19.05
N SER A 636 -4.47 -15.97 -19.75
CA SER A 636 -4.08 -15.86 -21.16
C SER A 636 -2.65 -15.33 -21.32
N GLY A 637 -1.94 -15.79 -22.36
CA GLY A 637 -0.57 -15.36 -22.74
C GLY A 637 0.05 -16.28 -23.80
N GLU A 638 0.93 -15.76 -24.68
CA GLU A 638 1.52 -16.51 -25.80
C GLU A 638 2.34 -17.76 -25.37
N ASP A 639 2.99 -17.72 -24.20
CA ASP A 639 3.67 -18.89 -23.60
C ASP A 639 2.72 -19.91 -22.93
N VAL A 640 1.45 -19.54 -22.73
CA VAL A 640 0.42 -20.32 -22.00
C VAL A 640 -0.53 -21.06 -22.96
N ALA A 641 -0.46 -20.77 -24.26
CA ALA A 641 -1.29 -21.38 -25.31
C ALA A 641 -1.22 -22.93 -25.36
N ARG A 642 -0.23 -23.55 -24.71
CA ARG A 642 -0.07 -25.01 -24.60
C ARG A 642 -0.75 -25.66 -23.38
N LYS A 643 -1.35 -24.90 -22.45
CA LYS A 643 -1.91 -25.41 -21.17
C LYS A 643 -3.31 -24.89 -20.85
N ARG A 644 -4.13 -24.72 -21.89
CA ARG A 644 -5.54 -24.37 -21.76
C ARG A 644 -6.32 -25.56 -21.20
N LEU A 645 -7.19 -25.32 -20.21
CA LEU A 645 -8.09 -26.35 -19.70
C LEU A 645 -9.00 -26.85 -20.84
N PRO A 646 -9.01 -28.15 -21.15
CA PRO A 646 -9.84 -28.69 -22.22
C PRO A 646 -11.27 -28.85 -21.71
N TRP A 647 -11.93 -27.72 -21.45
CA TRP A 647 -13.26 -27.65 -20.86
C TRP A 647 -14.29 -28.50 -21.60
N ALA A 648 -14.20 -28.59 -22.92
CA ALA A 648 -15.05 -29.46 -23.74
C ALA A 648 -15.03 -30.93 -23.27
N THR A 649 -13.90 -31.42 -22.74
CA THR A 649 -13.74 -32.81 -22.26
C THR A 649 -13.78 -32.91 -20.74
N THR A 650 -13.39 -31.89 -19.98
CA THR A 650 -13.46 -31.91 -18.50
C THR A 650 -14.85 -31.59 -17.94
N PHE A 651 -15.67 -30.79 -18.63
CA PHE A 651 -17.01 -30.44 -18.14
C PHE A 651 -17.92 -31.66 -17.90
N PRO A 652 -18.01 -32.64 -18.82
CA PRO A 652 -18.79 -33.85 -18.57
C PRO A 652 -18.30 -34.66 -17.36
N VAL A 653 -17.01 -34.55 -17.03
CA VAL A 653 -16.43 -35.17 -15.83
C VAL A 653 -16.84 -34.38 -14.58
N TRP A 654 -16.72 -33.05 -14.61
CA TRP A 654 -17.16 -32.17 -13.52
C TRP A 654 -18.64 -32.33 -13.17
N ALA A 655 -19.50 -32.54 -14.19
CA ALA A 655 -20.91 -32.86 -14.01
C ALA A 655 -21.15 -34.11 -13.14
N LYS A 656 -20.28 -35.12 -13.28
CA LYS A 656 -20.33 -36.35 -12.49
C LYS A 656 -19.66 -36.18 -11.14
N LEU A 657 -18.60 -35.37 -11.05
CA LEU A 657 -17.88 -35.11 -9.80
C LEU A 657 -18.71 -34.28 -8.81
N ALA A 658 -19.49 -33.32 -9.34
CA ALA A 658 -20.22 -32.31 -8.57
C ALA A 658 -21.68 -32.14 -9.07
N PRO A 659 -22.55 -33.13 -8.81
CA PRO A 659 -23.92 -33.13 -9.35
C PRO A 659 -24.82 -31.99 -8.84
N ARG A 660 -24.43 -31.32 -7.74
CA ARG A 660 -25.17 -30.18 -7.15
C ARG A 660 -24.65 -28.81 -7.60
N LEU A 661 -23.73 -28.75 -8.56
CA LEU A 661 -23.16 -27.50 -9.02
C LEU A 661 -24.25 -26.56 -9.56
N ALA A 662 -24.46 -25.45 -8.86
CA ALA A 662 -25.54 -24.49 -9.11
C ALA A 662 -25.03 -23.18 -9.72
N VAL A 663 -23.79 -22.80 -9.40
CA VAL A 663 -23.13 -21.59 -9.91
C VAL A 663 -21.78 -21.98 -10.51
N LEU A 664 -21.57 -21.52 -11.73
CA LEU A 664 -20.31 -21.64 -12.44
C LEU A 664 -19.85 -20.22 -12.81
N HIS A 665 -18.66 -19.84 -12.35
CA HIS A 665 -18.10 -18.51 -12.55
C HIS A 665 -16.78 -18.64 -13.30
N PHE A 666 -16.64 -17.89 -14.40
CA PHE A 666 -15.40 -17.78 -15.15
C PHE A 666 -14.90 -16.34 -15.12
N SER A 667 -13.68 -16.16 -14.65
CA SER A 667 -12.98 -14.89 -14.76
C SER A 667 -11.91 -14.96 -15.84
N HIS A 668 -11.77 -13.87 -16.60
CA HIS A 668 -10.77 -13.72 -17.67
C HIS A 668 -10.88 -14.78 -18.77
N ALA A 669 -12.10 -15.22 -19.09
CA ALA A 669 -12.35 -16.27 -20.08
C ALA A 669 -11.96 -15.83 -21.50
N ASP A 670 -11.05 -16.57 -22.15
CA ASP A 670 -10.69 -16.30 -23.54
C ASP A 670 -11.83 -16.63 -24.52
N ALA A 671 -11.74 -16.10 -25.74
CA ALA A 671 -12.78 -16.31 -26.76
C ALA A 671 -12.99 -17.79 -27.13
N ALA A 672 -11.95 -18.63 -26.99
CA ALA A 672 -12.07 -20.05 -27.27
C ALA A 672 -12.83 -20.77 -26.15
N THR A 673 -12.66 -20.37 -24.88
CA THR A 673 -13.31 -20.96 -23.70
C THR A 673 -14.79 -20.68 -23.76
N LEU A 674 -15.16 -19.48 -24.15
CA LEU A 674 -16.56 -19.10 -24.40
C LEU A 674 -17.19 -19.90 -25.53
N ARG A 675 -16.44 -20.19 -26.61
CA ARG A 675 -16.92 -21.03 -27.73
C ARG A 675 -17.13 -22.48 -27.31
N ASP A 676 -16.17 -23.08 -26.60
CA ASP A 676 -16.24 -24.47 -26.14
C ASP A 676 -17.43 -24.68 -25.19
N MET A 677 -17.64 -23.75 -24.26
CA MET A 677 -18.81 -23.73 -23.38
C MET A 677 -20.11 -23.61 -24.17
N GLY A 678 -20.18 -22.67 -25.10
CA GLY A 678 -21.36 -22.49 -25.94
C GLY A 678 -21.70 -23.73 -26.75
N HIS A 679 -20.68 -24.44 -27.28
CA HIS A 679 -20.88 -25.72 -27.96
C HIS A 679 -21.42 -26.77 -27.00
N LEU A 680 -20.78 -26.96 -25.85
CA LEU A 680 -21.15 -27.97 -24.86
C LEU A 680 -22.59 -27.79 -24.35
N PHE A 681 -23.02 -26.57 -24.03
CA PHE A 681 -24.39 -26.31 -23.59
C PHE A 681 -25.43 -26.53 -24.70
N ARG A 682 -25.06 -26.34 -25.97
CA ARG A 682 -25.94 -26.68 -27.11
C ARG A 682 -26.09 -28.18 -27.30
N THR A 683 -25.01 -28.94 -27.17
CA THR A 683 -24.99 -30.37 -27.47
C THR A 683 -25.34 -31.26 -26.28
N THR A 684 -25.20 -30.76 -25.06
CA THR A 684 -25.41 -31.56 -23.84
C THR A 684 -26.03 -30.76 -22.69
N PRO A 685 -27.27 -30.25 -22.85
CA PRO A 685 -27.90 -29.29 -21.93
C PRO A 685 -28.18 -29.80 -20.51
N LEU A 686 -28.23 -31.11 -20.29
CA LEU A 686 -28.53 -31.73 -18.99
C LEU A 686 -27.28 -32.09 -18.16
N LEU A 687 -26.08 -31.70 -18.60
CA LEU A 687 -24.83 -32.04 -17.90
C LEU A 687 -24.87 -31.62 -16.42
N PHE A 688 -25.43 -30.45 -16.11
CA PHE A 688 -25.54 -29.96 -14.74
C PHE A 688 -27.01 -29.70 -14.38
N PRO A 689 -27.75 -30.69 -13.85
CA PRO A 689 -29.18 -30.54 -13.57
C PRO A 689 -29.46 -29.46 -12.50
N ALA A 690 -28.48 -29.14 -11.65
CA ALA A 690 -28.57 -28.11 -10.63
C ALA A 690 -28.12 -26.72 -11.09
N LEU A 691 -27.49 -26.57 -12.27
CA LEU A 691 -26.92 -25.29 -12.70
C LEU A 691 -28.02 -24.25 -12.94
N ARG A 692 -27.88 -23.08 -12.33
CA ARG A 692 -28.82 -21.95 -12.44
C ARG A 692 -28.14 -20.67 -12.88
N THR A 693 -26.87 -20.50 -12.54
CA THR A 693 -26.11 -19.28 -12.84
C THR A 693 -24.79 -19.63 -13.51
N LEU A 694 -24.53 -18.97 -14.64
CA LEU A 694 -23.27 -18.92 -15.33
C LEU A 694 -22.79 -17.46 -15.35
N ALA A 695 -21.81 -17.13 -14.52
CA ALA A 695 -21.20 -15.80 -14.48
C ALA A 695 -19.92 -15.82 -15.31
N VAL A 696 -19.76 -14.85 -16.21
CA VAL A 696 -18.63 -14.79 -17.14
C VAL A 696 -18.06 -13.38 -17.19
N GLN A 697 -16.75 -13.27 -17.00
CA GLN A 697 -15.96 -12.08 -17.26
C GLN A 697 -14.99 -12.40 -18.43
N PRO A 698 -15.17 -11.83 -19.63
CA PRO A 698 -14.33 -12.12 -20.79
C PRO A 698 -12.90 -11.53 -20.65
N ALA A 699 -11.91 -12.16 -21.29
CA ALA A 699 -10.51 -11.72 -21.29
C ALA A 699 -10.24 -10.48 -22.16
N VAL A 700 -10.99 -10.32 -23.24
CA VAL A 700 -10.80 -9.26 -24.24
C VAL A 700 -11.85 -8.17 -24.05
N GLU A 701 -11.41 -6.93 -23.89
CA GLU A 701 -12.28 -5.75 -23.88
C GLU A 701 -12.83 -5.45 -25.28
N GLY A 702 -14.07 -4.96 -25.35
CA GLY A 702 -14.65 -4.43 -26.59
C GLY A 702 -15.56 -5.41 -27.37
N PRO A 703 -15.83 -5.12 -28.66
CA PRO A 703 -16.90 -5.77 -29.44
C PRO A 703 -16.77 -7.29 -29.58
N GLU A 704 -15.54 -7.82 -29.62
CA GLU A 704 -15.28 -9.25 -29.77
C GLU A 704 -15.64 -10.06 -28.51
N GLY A 705 -15.27 -9.57 -27.33
CA GLY A 705 -15.65 -10.18 -26.06
C GLY A 705 -17.17 -10.13 -25.83
N ALA A 706 -17.78 -8.99 -26.15
CA ALA A 706 -19.24 -8.82 -26.08
C ALA A 706 -19.98 -9.77 -27.04
N ALA A 707 -19.49 -9.94 -28.27
CA ALA A 707 -20.06 -10.87 -29.24
C ALA A 707 -19.94 -12.34 -28.78
N ALA A 708 -18.81 -12.74 -28.19
CA ALA A 708 -18.62 -14.09 -27.67
C ALA A 708 -19.58 -14.42 -26.50
N VAL A 709 -19.77 -13.47 -25.57
CA VAL A 709 -20.73 -13.62 -24.46
C VAL A 709 -22.17 -13.63 -24.96
N ALA A 710 -22.51 -12.80 -25.96
CA ALA A 710 -23.83 -12.81 -26.60
C ALA A 710 -24.12 -14.17 -27.28
N ALA A 711 -23.15 -14.73 -28.00
CA ALA A 711 -23.28 -16.05 -28.63
C ALA A 711 -23.46 -17.17 -27.59
N LEU A 712 -22.80 -17.08 -26.43
CA LEU A 712 -22.97 -18.01 -25.31
C LEU A 712 -24.36 -17.89 -24.69
N ARG A 713 -24.87 -16.67 -24.47
CA ARG A 713 -26.25 -16.43 -24.00
C ARG A 713 -27.28 -17.06 -24.92
N GLU A 714 -27.13 -16.84 -26.22
CA GLU A 714 -28.04 -17.38 -27.24
C GLU A 714 -27.98 -18.91 -27.31
N ALA A 715 -26.78 -19.49 -27.14
CA ALA A 715 -26.56 -20.92 -27.04
C ALA A 715 -27.32 -21.55 -25.86
N CYS A 716 -27.17 -20.97 -24.67
CA CYS A 716 -27.84 -21.44 -23.45
C CYS A 716 -29.37 -21.26 -23.53
N ALA A 717 -29.85 -20.16 -24.11
CA ALA A 717 -31.28 -19.90 -24.28
C ALA A 717 -31.94 -20.93 -25.24
N ARG A 718 -31.30 -21.22 -26.38
CA ARG A 718 -31.78 -22.25 -27.32
C ARG A 718 -31.81 -23.64 -26.69
N ALA A 719 -30.80 -23.98 -25.90
CA ALA A 719 -30.73 -25.26 -25.22
C ALA A 719 -31.83 -25.41 -24.14
N ALA A 720 -32.16 -24.33 -23.41
CA ALA A 720 -33.25 -24.33 -22.45
C ALA A 720 -34.63 -24.55 -23.12
N LEU A 721 -34.87 -23.92 -24.27
CA LEU A 721 -36.10 -24.06 -25.05
C LEU A 721 -36.27 -25.47 -25.64
N GLY A 722 -35.19 -26.07 -26.16
CA GLY A 722 -35.23 -27.41 -26.74
C GLY A 722 -35.45 -28.56 -25.75
N HIS A 723 -35.21 -28.32 -24.46
CA HIS A 723 -35.24 -29.36 -23.41
C HIS A 723 -36.22 -29.07 -22.25
N ALA A 724 -37.08 -28.04 -22.37
CA ALA A 724 -38.07 -27.65 -21.35
C ALA A 724 -37.47 -27.39 -19.95
N LEU A 725 -36.25 -26.86 -19.89
CA LEU A 725 -35.53 -26.55 -18.65
C LEU A 725 -35.79 -25.11 -18.20
N SER A 726 -35.63 -24.84 -16.90
CA SER A 726 -35.58 -23.46 -16.40
C SER A 726 -34.40 -22.72 -17.08
N PRO A 727 -34.59 -21.47 -17.53
CA PRO A 727 -33.55 -20.75 -18.26
C PRO A 727 -32.32 -20.54 -17.38
N LEU A 728 -31.16 -20.95 -17.89
CA LEU A 728 -29.86 -20.68 -17.28
C LEU A 728 -29.61 -19.17 -17.30
N ARG A 729 -29.37 -18.56 -16.14
CA ARG A 729 -28.99 -17.14 -16.05
C ARG A 729 -27.53 -16.98 -16.44
N VAL A 730 -27.26 -16.23 -17.52
CA VAL A 730 -25.91 -15.94 -17.99
C VAL A 730 -25.57 -14.48 -17.72
N ASP A 731 -24.91 -14.24 -16.60
CA ASP A 731 -24.47 -12.91 -16.16
C ASP A 731 -23.12 -12.57 -16.80
N CYS A 732 -23.00 -11.36 -17.32
CA CYS A 732 -21.74 -10.82 -17.81
C CYS A 732 -21.28 -9.77 -16.82
N GLU A 733 -20.10 -9.97 -16.25
CA GLU A 733 -19.48 -8.99 -15.36
C GLU A 733 -18.68 -7.98 -16.20
N ASP A 734 -18.65 -6.73 -15.75
CA ASP A 734 -17.85 -5.69 -16.41
C ASP A 734 -16.38 -6.10 -16.42
N VAL A 735 -15.72 -5.87 -17.56
CA VAL A 735 -14.27 -6.05 -17.65
C VAL A 735 -13.64 -4.95 -16.79
N TYR A 736 -12.94 -5.35 -15.73
CA TYR A 736 -12.09 -4.41 -15.00
C TYR A 736 -11.05 -3.88 -15.98
N PRO A 737 -10.86 -2.54 -16.08
CA PRO A 737 -9.90 -1.97 -17.00
C PRO A 737 -8.56 -2.66 -16.77
N ALA A 738 -8.04 -3.28 -17.83
CA ALA A 738 -6.70 -3.84 -17.84
C ALA A 738 -5.72 -2.68 -17.70
N THR A 739 -5.49 -2.21 -16.48
CA THR A 739 -4.35 -1.37 -16.15
C THR A 739 -3.14 -2.27 -16.29
N ASP A 740 -2.47 -2.13 -17.43
CA ASP A 740 -1.31 -2.86 -17.90
C ASP A 740 -1.62 -4.28 -18.41
N GLY A 741 -1.55 -4.44 -19.75
CA GLY A 741 -1.52 -5.74 -20.37
C GLY A 741 -0.42 -6.62 -19.77
N ASN A 742 -0.70 -7.92 -19.61
CA ASN A 742 0.24 -8.97 -19.19
C ASN A 742 0.65 -9.08 -17.70
N ASP A 743 -0.06 -8.50 -16.72
CA ASP A 743 0.21 -8.87 -15.32
C ASP A 743 -0.34 -10.26 -14.96
N SER A 744 0.44 -11.30 -15.25
CA SER A 744 0.17 -12.70 -14.88
C SER A 744 0.03 -12.92 -13.35
N ALA A 745 0.41 -11.95 -12.51
CA ALA A 745 0.28 -12.02 -11.05
C ALA A 745 -0.99 -11.34 -10.50
N TYR A 746 -1.82 -10.70 -11.35
CA TYR A 746 -3.04 -10.01 -10.91
C TYR A 746 -4.04 -10.97 -10.22
N TRP A 747 -4.40 -12.05 -10.90
CA TRP A 747 -5.38 -13.01 -10.39
C TRP A 747 -4.91 -13.79 -9.16
N PRO A 748 -3.65 -14.28 -9.09
CA PRO A 748 -3.07 -14.77 -7.84
C PRO A 748 -3.26 -13.79 -6.67
N ARG A 749 -2.87 -12.51 -6.85
CA ARG A 749 -2.98 -11.49 -5.79
C ARG A 749 -4.43 -11.20 -5.40
N LYS A 750 -5.32 -11.11 -6.37
CA LYS A 750 -6.75 -10.86 -6.14
C LYS A 750 -7.41 -12.00 -5.37
N LEU A 751 -7.17 -13.25 -5.78
CA LEU A 751 -7.73 -14.42 -5.10
C LEU A 751 -7.14 -14.60 -3.69
N GLU A 752 -5.85 -14.30 -3.48
CA GLU A 752 -5.27 -14.30 -2.13
C GLU A 752 -5.85 -13.19 -1.24
N ALA A 753 -6.15 -12.02 -1.80
CA ALA A 753 -6.81 -10.93 -1.09
C ALA A 753 -8.26 -11.28 -0.74
N GLU A 754 -9.02 -11.86 -1.67
CA GLU A 754 -10.38 -12.35 -1.43
C GLU A 754 -10.41 -13.46 -0.37
N TRP A 755 -9.44 -14.39 -0.42
CA TRP A 755 -9.30 -15.41 0.60
C TRP A 755 -8.98 -14.82 1.98
N SER A 756 -8.06 -13.85 2.03
CA SER A 756 -7.67 -13.20 3.29
C SER A 756 -8.85 -12.47 3.95
N LYS A 757 -9.78 -11.92 3.15
CA LYS A 757 -11.04 -11.36 3.65
C LYS A 757 -12.01 -12.39 4.22
N ARG A 758 -11.91 -13.67 3.83
CA ARG A 758 -12.71 -14.79 4.37
C ARG A 758 -12.07 -15.45 5.61
N MET A 759 -10.79 -15.14 5.86
CA MET A 759 -10.05 -15.59 7.05
C MET A 759 -10.30 -14.68 8.26
N LEU A 760 -10.64 -13.41 8.01
CA LEU A 760 -11.21 -12.44 8.95
C LEU A 760 -12.70 -12.77 9.19
#